data_AF-A0A830CHA9-F1
#
_entry.id   AF-A0A830CHA9-F1
#
_cell.length_a   1.000
_cell.length_b   1.000
_cell.length_c   1.000
_cell.angle_alpha   90.00
_cell.angle_beta   90.00
_cell.angle_gamma   90.00
#
_symmetry.space_group_name_H-M   'P 1'
#
loop_
_entity.id
_entity.type
_entity.pdbx_description
1 polymer ?
#
loop_
_entity_poly.entity_id
_entity_poly.type
_entity_poly.pdbx_seq_one_letter_code
_entity_poly.pdbx_strand_id
1 'polypeptide(L)'
;MLLLTADRPSELVDINHYGSFVRQFFSLPSPSDDISARYVLTTIDSAVFKATSSPTGPIHINCPFKEPLANSPKSWNSNCLSGLDVWTSNAEPFTSYIPLQHSLTCNNMSSGDMIEVMRLVQGADRGILVLGSIHKEDDMWAALLLAKHLSWPVIVDIQSGLRLRKYLSSFLDSKDILFVDQLDQLLLSDSVKNWMRADVIIQIGSRITGRRISQMIEQCTPCPYIMVDDHPGRHDPSHIITHRIQCTIAEFSDCLIKCYTPDVSKKWRELIRGLDTMAAWETSFLINSEQSLTEPYVARKIFETIRCGSTLFYGNSMPIRDADMYGSNLVQCTHNHSLMLSSGLQCHPVHVTGNRGASGIDGLISTAIGFAVGCNKRVLLVIGDISFLHDTNGLALLRQRTSRKPMVILVLNNHGGAIFSQLPVASTIDRSILDQFFYTSHNVSIHNLCLAHGLKHVQVQTKSELQDALFTSQREDVDCIVEVDSEIDTNVSIHSNLRDFNRKASDHALNILSKLSVEDTNSRDFKINQMDYSLYRVQLNAPPTSVSFTKFKTSASYREGFVISLSLEDGSIGFGEVAPLEIHKENLLDVEEQLRFLVHAVQGKTINNILPLLKCSFSSWIWNNLGIPPGSIFPSVRCGLEMALLSAIASRQNSTLLDIINPASEESSDKSSPVQICALIDSYGSPMETAFVASNLVAEGFTAIKIKVARRSDPDEDIATIREVRKKVGRNIVLRADANRKWTYDEAVKFARSVKDCCLQYIEEPVDNEDDIVKFCEEMVLPVALDETINSIGDKNPLEVLQKYSHSGVAAVVIKPGVIGGFEKAAFVARWAHQHGKTAVVSAAFESALGLSAYIQFARYLDLQNAEIRNLMNKEPAPITAHGFGTYKWFKEDVTTENLNILYDPDRRSVEADAVDAGRFLQNCRVNRDAVVRNFVQEQVREYQLAVDTDSVSFTTNVLEAGESTDGIAVVFLHGFLGTGEDWIPVMKAISSSTKCIAIDLPGHGGSKLQYKGGNGSDLPDLSIDVVVDILCKVLDNITPQKVTLIGYSMGARISLYTALKRSDKVESAVIISGSPGLVDNDARAIRKAKDDFRASTLVSNGLEFFTEAWYAEEMWASLRSHPHFKQIVTSRLQHGDLQTLGRVLSDLSIGRQLSLWEDLKHCEVPLQIIVGEKDDKFKKIARDMYTKIGIENGNKNSLPVAEIQNAGHAVHLENPLALITALRQFIKRENNT
;
A
#
# COMPACT_ATOMS: atom_id res chain seq x y z
N MET A 1 5.10 -4.67 42.80
CA MET A 1 6.02 -3.72 43.46
C MET A 1 6.00 -4.00 44.96
N LEU A 2 7.14 -4.29 45.58
CA LEU A 2 7.25 -4.43 47.04
C LEU A 2 7.99 -3.20 47.58
N LEU A 3 7.31 -2.42 48.43
CA LEU A 3 7.89 -1.25 49.09
C LEU A 3 8.44 -1.69 50.44
N LEU A 4 9.77 -1.86 50.52
CA LEU A 4 10.46 -2.17 51.78
C LEU A 4 10.95 -0.86 52.40
N THR A 5 10.21 -0.30 53.35
CA THR A 5 10.56 0.99 53.95
C THR A 5 11.23 0.78 55.29
N ALA A 6 12.51 1.15 55.40
CA ALA A 6 13.18 1.20 56.70
C ALA A 6 12.51 2.26 57.58
N ASP A 7 12.28 1.93 58.85
CA ASP A 7 11.57 2.80 59.79
C ASP A 7 12.27 2.84 61.15
N ARG A 8 11.91 3.85 61.95
CA ARG A 8 12.23 3.89 63.37
C ARG A 8 11.38 2.86 64.13
N PRO A 9 11.86 2.36 65.28
CA PRO A 9 11.11 1.41 66.08
C PRO A 9 9.80 2.02 66.62
N SER A 10 8.83 1.15 66.92
CA SER A 10 7.44 1.48 67.27
C SER A 10 7.28 2.50 68.41
N GLU A 11 8.28 2.60 69.29
CA GLU A 11 8.35 3.60 70.35
C GLU A 11 8.51 5.05 69.86
N LEU A 12 8.64 5.31 68.55
CA LEU A 12 8.95 6.64 68.00
C LEU A 12 8.00 7.16 66.89
N VAL A 13 7.02 6.41 66.37
CA VAL A 13 6.22 6.80 65.17
C VAL A 13 4.82 6.15 65.06
N ASP A 14 3.94 6.72 64.21
CA ASP A 14 2.65 6.18 63.71
C ASP A 14 2.76 5.77 62.21
N ILE A 15 2.02 4.74 61.75
CA ILE A 15 2.39 3.95 60.54
C ILE A 15 1.23 3.75 59.54
N ASN A 16 1.58 3.67 58.24
CA ASN A 16 0.77 3.38 57.01
C ASN A 16 0.50 4.59 56.08
N HIS A 17 1.59 5.17 55.53
CA HIS A 17 1.53 6.37 54.67
C HIS A 17 0.79 6.21 53.34
N TYR A 18 0.69 4.99 52.80
CA TYR A 18 0.12 4.75 51.46
C TYR A 18 -1.36 4.35 51.49
N GLY A 19 -1.98 4.20 52.67
CA GLY A 19 -3.41 3.96 52.81
C GLY A 19 -3.93 2.79 51.97
N SER A 20 -5.00 3.01 51.21
CA SER A 20 -5.64 2.02 50.34
C SER A 20 -4.98 1.85 48.96
N PHE A 21 -3.90 2.58 48.65
CA PHE A 21 -3.18 2.42 47.39
C PHE A 21 -2.37 1.12 47.35
N VAL A 22 -2.03 0.55 48.50
CA VAL A 22 -1.38 -0.76 48.61
C VAL A 22 -2.41 -1.87 48.78
N ARG A 23 -2.16 -3.03 48.16
CA ARG A 23 -3.00 -4.22 48.30
C ARG A 23 -3.00 -4.75 49.72
N GLN A 24 -1.86 -4.60 50.40
CA GLN A 24 -1.72 -4.86 51.81
C GLN A 24 -0.55 -4.08 52.40
N PHE A 25 -0.72 -3.75 53.67
CA PHE A 25 0.31 -3.24 54.55
C PHE A 25 0.75 -4.34 55.53
N PHE A 26 2.07 -4.57 55.63
CA PHE A 26 2.70 -5.40 56.64
C PHE A 26 3.64 -4.52 57.47
N SER A 27 3.55 -4.58 58.79
CA SER A 27 4.55 -3.98 59.66
C SER A 27 5.35 -5.09 60.34
N LEU A 28 6.62 -5.22 59.97
CA LEU A 28 7.51 -6.13 60.68
C LEU A 28 7.80 -5.57 62.09
N PRO A 29 8.01 -6.43 63.09
CA PRO A 29 8.56 -6.02 64.37
C PRO A 29 10.06 -5.72 64.25
N SER A 30 10.61 -4.94 65.18
CA SER A 30 12.07 -4.71 65.20
C SER A 30 12.82 -6.03 65.44
N PRO A 31 13.87 -6.34 64.66
CA PRO A 31 14.59 -7.61 64.78
C PRO A 31 15.07 -7.91 66.21
N SER A 32 14.73 -9.09 66.74
CA SER A 32 15.14 -9.57 68.08
C SER A 32 15.07 -11.10 68.17
N ASP A 33 15.76 -11.69 69.16
CA ASP A 33 15.79 -13.16 69.36
C ASP A 33 14.41 -13.77 69.67
N ASP A 34 13.42 -12.94 70.03
CA ASP A 34 12.05 -13.37 70.29
C ASP A 34 11.22 -13.56 69.02
N ILE A 35 11.72 -13.11 67.86
CA ILE A 35 11.02 -13.18 66.57
C ILE A 35 11.63 -14.32 65.75
N SER A 36 10.82 -15.31 65.41
CA SER A 36 11.26 -16.41 64.55
C SER A 36 11.50 -15.92 63.12
N ALA A 37 12.60 -16.36 62.50
CA ALA A 37 12.91 -16.14 61.09
C ALA A 37 11.76 -16.60 60.18
N ARG A 38 11.06 -17.69 60.55
CA ARG A 38 9.91 -18.21 59.79
C ARG A 38 8.78 -17.19 59.66
N TYR A 39 8.54 -16.37 60.68
CA TYR A 39 7.53 -15.31 60.61
C TYR A 39 7.86 -14.30 59.51
N VAL A 40 9.13 -13.91 59.39
CA VAL A 40 9.58 -12.98 58.35
C VAL A 40 9.47 -13.65 56.98
N LEU A 41 9.93 -14.90 56.84
CA LEU A 41 9.87 -15.66 55.59
C LEU A 41 8.42 -15.81 55.08
N THR A 42 7.49 -16.26 55.93
CA THR A 42 6.07 -16.43 55.55
C THR A 42 5.37 -15.10 55.27
N THR A 43 5.77 -14.02 55.96
CA THR A 43 5.25 -12.67 55.69
C THR A 43 5.68 -12.18 54.31
N ILE A 44 6.95 -12.39 53.95
CA ILE A 44 7.47 -12.06 52.62
C ILE A 44 6.75 -12.90 51.55
N ASP A 45 6.60 -14.21 51.75
CA ASP A 45 5.89 -15.08 50.80
C ASP A 45 4.43 -14.63 50.62
N SER A 46 3.74 -14.26 51.72
CA SER A 46 2.38 -13.71 51.66
C SER A 46 2.32 -12.38 50.91
N ALA A 47 3.31 -11.51 51.12
CA ALA A 47 3.42 -10.25 50.41
C ALA A 47 3.65 -10.46 48.91
N VAL A 48 4.56 -11.35 48.52
CA VAL A 48 4.82 -11.70 47.10
C VAL A 48 3.57 -12.29 46.45
N PHE A 49 2.90 -13.24 47.12
CA PHE A 49 1.66 -13.84 46.64
C PHE A 49 0.58 -12.78 46.38
N LYS A 50 0.35 -11.88 47.34
CA LYS A 50 -0.66 -10.81 47.19
C LYS A 50 -0.28 -9.72 46.20
N ALA A 51 1.00 -9.44 46.01
CA ALA A 51 1.45 -8.50 44.99
C ALA A 51 1.17 -9.01 43.56
N THR A 52 1.17 -10.34 43.38
CA THR A 52 1.08 -11.02 42.09
C THR A 52 -0.28 -11.67 41.81
N SER A 53 -1.13 -11.84 42.83
CA SER A 53 -2.52 -12.29 42.68
C SER A 53 -3.42 -11.18 42.18
N SER A 54 -4.49 -11.53 41.44
CA SER A 54 -5.49 -10.55 41.01
C SER A 54 -6.32 -10.05 42.21
N PRO A 55 -6.46 -8.72 42.41
CA PRO A 55 -5.90 -7.65 41.59
C PRO A 55 -4.42 -7.38 41.95
N THR A 56 -3.54 -7.40 40.95
CA THR A 56 -2.11 -7.13 41.16
C THR A 56 -1.89 -5.70 41.66
N GLY A 57 -0.82 -5.47 42.41
CA GLY A 57 -0.54 -4.13 42.93
C GLY A 57 0.61 -4.03 43.93
N PRO A 58 0.86 -2.83 44.46
CA PRO A 58 1.94 -2.63 45.41
C PRO A 58 1.61 -3.18 46.80
N ILE A 59 2.62 -3.69 47.49
CA ILE A 59 2.55 -4.08 48.90
C ILE A 59 3.55 -3.21 49.67
N HIS A 60 3.16 -2.73 50.84
CA HIS A 60 4.04 -1.99 51.73
C HIS A 60 4.44 -2.87 52.91
N ILE A 61 5.75 -3.10 53.05
CA ILE A 61 6.35 -3.78 54.18
C ILE A 61 7.19 -2.74 54.93
N ASN A 62 6.73 -2.37 56.12
CA ASN A 62 7.46 -1.52 57.02
C ASN A 62 8.50 -2.33 57.80
N CYS A 63 9.74 -1.85 57.83
CA CYS A 63 10.90 -2.55 58.37
C CYS A 63 11.57 -1.70 59.47
N PRO A 64 11.11 -1.75 60.73
CA PRO A 64 11.68 -0.95 61.80
C PRO A 64 13.01 -1.53 62.29
N PHE A 65 14.05 -0.69 62.39
CA PHE A 65 15.37 -1.10 62.88
C PHE A 65 15.80 -0.30 64.11
N LYS A 66 16.30 -1.00 65.14
CA LYS A 66 16.91 -0.37 66.32
C LYS A 66 18.40 -0.14 66.09
N GLU A 67 18.91 1.00 66.55
CA GLU A 67 20.35 1.26 66.55
C GLU A 67 21.08 0.26 67.47
N PRO A 68 22.33 -0.14 67.16
CA PRO A 68 23.14 0.31 66.01
C PRO A 68 22.81 -0.42 64.70
N LEU A 69 22.74 0.33 63.59
CA LEU A 69 22.53 -0.22 62.23
C LEU A 69 23.82 -0.70 61.55
N ALA A 70 24.97 -0.45 62.18
CA ALA A 70 26.27 -0.88 61.67
C ALA A 70 26.39 -2.41 61.76
N ASN A 71 27.11 -3.01 60.80
CA ASN A 71 27.33 -4.46 60.75
C ASN A 71 28.28 -4.92 61.87
N SER A 72 27.76 -5.10 63.08
CA SER A 72 28.43 -5.73 64.21
C SER A 72 27.85 -7.13 64.42
N PRO A 73 28.57 -8.21 64.06
CA PRO A 73 28.03 -9.56 64.16
C PRO A 73 27.73 -9.91 65.62
N LYS A 74 26.44 -10.08 65.93
CA LYS A 74 25.94 -10.68 67.16
C LYS A 74 25.42 -12.08 66.85
N SER A 75 25.70 -13.04 67.73
CA SER A 75 25.14 -14.39 67.62
C SER A 75 23.66 -14.36 67.98
N TRP A 76 22.81 -14.70 67.02
CA TRP A 76 21.37 -14.91 67.23
C TRP A 76 21.11 -16.22 67.95
N ASN A 77 20.00 -16.30 68.68
CA ASN A 77 19.54 -17.55 69.29
C ASN A 77 19.22 -18.60 68.21
N SER A 78 19.76 -19.81 68.33
CA SER A 78 19.53 -20.88 67.34
C SER A 78 18.04 -21.22 67.14
N ASN A 79 17.21 -21.04 68.17
CA ASN A 79 15.77 -21.29 68.10
C ASN A 79 15.06 -20.29 67.18
N CYS A 80 15.47 -19.01 67.18
CA CYS A 80 14.85 -17.98 66.34
C CYS A 80 15.19 -18.19 64.86
N LEU A 81 16.38 -18.73 64.57
CA LEU A 81 16.85 -19.03 63.20
C LEU A 81 16.34 -20.37 62.64
N SER A 82 15.62 -21.18 63.41
CA SER A 82 15.20 -22.51 62.97
C SER A 82 14.34 -22.47 61.70
N GLY A 83 14.71 -23.26 60.67
CA GLY A 83 14.05 -23.31 59.36
C GLY A 83 14.69 -22.42 58.30
N LEU A 84 15.57 -21.49 58.70
CA LEU A 84 16.36 -20.67 57.78
C LEU A 84 17.40 -21.50 57.04
N ASP A 85 17.96 -22.53 57.68
CA ASP A 85 18.88 -23.52 57.11
C ASP A 85 18.23 -24.28 55.94
N VAL A 86 16.97 -24.69 56.11
CA VAL A 86 16.21 -25.36 55.04
C VAL A 86 15.89 -24.38 53.91
N TRP A 87 15.43 -23.18 54.22
CA TRP A 87 15.11 -22.16 53.21
C TRP A 87 16.35 -21.71 52.42
N THR A 88 17.50 -21.53 53.07
CA THR A 88 18.76 -21.17 52.39
C THR A 88 19.35 -22.29 51.54
N SER A 89 18.92 -23.54 51.74
CA SER A 89 19.43 -24.70 50.99
C SER A 89 18.77 -24.90 49.62
N ASN A 90 17.68 -24.18 49.30
CA ASN A 90 17.00 -24.24 48.01
C ASN A 90 16.47 -22.86 47.60
N ALA A 91 15.92 -22.73 46.38
CA ALA A 91 15.40 -21.46 45.85
C ALA A 91 13.87 -21.33 45.98
N GLU A 92 13.22 -22.23 46.71
CA GLU A 92 11.75 -22.27 46.85
C GLU A 92 11.28 -21.34 47.98
N PRO A 93 10.06 -20.78 47.88
CA PRO A 93 9.47 -20.02 48.98
C PRO A 93 9.26 -20.90 50.21
N PHE A 94 9.29 -20.30 51.41
CA PHE A 94 9.02 -21.03 52.65
C PHE A 94 7.55 -21.49 52.72
N THR A 95 6.63 -20.70 52.14
CA THR A 95 5.22 -21.01 51.94
C THR A 95 4.86 -20.95 50.46
N SER A 96 4.56 -22.11 49.88
CA SER A 96 4.02 -22.20 48.52
C SER A 96 2.51 -21.98 48.52
N TYR A 97 2.06 -20.93 47.84
CA TYR A 97 0.64 -20.72 47.58
C TYR A 97 0.25 -21.43 46.29
N ILE A 98 -0.41 -22.59 46.41
CA ILE A 98 -0.85 -23.38 45.26
C ILE A 98 -2.25 -22.88 44.86
N PRO A 99 -2.43 -22.25 43.68
CA PRO A 99 -3.75 -21.93 43.19
C PRO A 99 -4.47 -23.26 42.91
N LEU A 100 -5.63 -23.48 43.52
CA LEU A 100 -6.55 -24.48 42.99
C LEU A 100 -6.96 -23.95 41.62
N GLN A 101 -6.44 -24.54 40.54
CA GLN A 101 -7.10 -24.41 39.26
C GLN A 101 -8.51 -24.95 39.49
N HIS A 102 -9.50 -24.06 39.53
CA HIS A 102 -10.81 -24.47 39.12
C HIS A 102 -10.62 -24.88 37.66
N SER A 103 -10.29 -26.15 37.46
CA SER A 103 -10.60 -26.82 36.23
C SER A 103 -12.11 -26.62 36.09
N LEU A 104 -12.49 -25.57 35.38
CA LEU A 104 -13.67 -25.61 34.55
C LEU A 104 -13.46 -26.90 33.77
N THR A 105 -14.06 -27.96 34.26
CA THR A 105 -14.17 -29.22 33.57
C THR A 105 -14.97 -28.85 32.33
N CYS A 106 -14.27 -28.50 31.25
CA CYS A 106 -14.82 -28.30 29.91
C CYS A 106 -15.52 -29.56 29.37
N ASN A 107 -15.57 -30.64 30.16
CA ASN A 107 -16.40 -31.82 29.91
C ASN A 107 -17.87 -31.64 30.36
N ASN A 108 -18.21 -30.56 31.07
CA ASN A 108 -19.59 -30.25 31.44
C ASN A 108 -19.95 -28.83 30.94
N MET A 109 -20.49 -28.75 29.72
CA MET A 109 -21.19 -27.59 29.14
C MET A 109 -22.46 -27.20 29.94
N SER A 110 -22.40 -27.12 31.26
CA SER A 110 -23.57 -26.97 32.14
C SER A 110 -23.46 -25.84 33.18
N SER A 111 -22.53 -24.89 33.00
CA SER A 111 -22.68 -23.54 33.57
C SER A 111 -23.56 -22.70 32.64
N GLY A 112 -24.82 -22.45 33.01
CA GLY A 112 -25.82 -21.77 32.18
C GLY A 112 -25.38 -20.39 31.64
N ASP A 113 -24.49 -19.70 32.35
CA ASP A 113 -24.10 -18.31 32.06
C ASP A 113 -23.22 -18.16 30.81
N MET A 114 -22.29 -19.10 30.56
CA MET A 114 -21.48 -19.07 29.32
C MET A 114 -22.28 -19.46 28.09
N ILE A 115 -23.34 -20.26 28.25
CA ILE A 115 -24.26 -20.60 27.15
C ILE A 115 -25.02 -19.36 26.67
N GLU A 116 -25.40 -18.47 27.59
CA GLU A 116 -26.01 -17.18 27.25
C GLU A 116 -25.06 -16.31 26.42
N VAL A 117 -23.82 -16.13 26.89
CA VAL A 117 -22.76 -15.41 26.15
C VAL A 117 -22.57 -15.98 24.75
N MET A 118 -22.47 -17.31 24.63
CA MET A 118 -22.33 -17.98 23.34
C MET A 118 -23.53 -17.72 22.42
N ARG A 119 -24.76 -17.72 22.94
CA ARG A 119 -25.96 -17.40 22.14
C ARG A 119 -25.97 -15.97 21.66
N LEU A 120 -25.53 -15.01 22.48
CA LEU A 120 -25.40 -13.61 22.09
C LEU A 120 -24.38 -13.46 20.95
N VAL A 121 -23.21 -14.09 21.08
CA VAL A 121 -22.17 -14.09 20.04
C VAL A 121 -22.68 -14.77 18.76
N GLN A 122 -23.40 -15.88 18.88
CA GLN A 122 -23.99 -16.59 17.74
C GLN A 122 -25.11 -15.81 17.05
N GLY A 123 -25.81 -14.94 17.77
CA GLY A 123 -26.90 -14.12 17.25
C GLY A 123 -26.47 -12.76 16.69
N ALA A 124 -25.18 -12.41 16.75
CA ALA A 124 -24.70 -11.11 16.32
C ALA A 124 -24.67 -10.98 14.79
N ASP A 125 -25.33 -9.95 14.27
CA ASP A 125 -25.27 -9.56 12.85
C ASP A 125 -24.26 -8.42 12.63
N ARG A 126 -24.11 -7.56 13.64
CA ARG A 126 -23.22 -6.37 13.66
C ARG A 126 -22.28 -6.38 14.86
N GLY A 127 -21.68 -7.53 15.13
CA GLY A 127 -20.71 -7.71 16.20
C GLY A 127 -19.45 -6.85 16.01
N ILE A 128 -18.88 -6.35 17.11
CA ILE A 128 -17.59 -5.65 17.16
C ILE A 128 -16.71 -6.26 18.26
N LEU A 129 -15.44 -6.52 17.93
CA LEU A 129 -14.41 -6.89 18.89
C LEU A 129 -13.52 -5.69 19.20
N VAL A 130 -13.36 -5.34 20.47
CA VAL A 130 -12.49 -4.26 20.96
C VAL A 130 -11.33 -4.88 21.74
N LEU A 131 -10.10 -4.61 21.35
CA LEU A 131 -8.90 -5.04 22.05
C LEU A 131 -8.31 -3.83 22.79
N GLY A 132 -8.50 -3.80 24.11
CA GLY A 132 -7.95 -2.79 25.02
C GLY A 132 -6.50 -3.09 25.39
N SER A 133 -6.08 -2.71 26.59
CA SER A 133 -4.72 -2.95 27.08
C SER A 133 -4.42 -4.44 27.29
N ILE A 134 -3.37 -4.96 26.64
CA ILE A 134 -2.90 -6.34 26.77
C ILE A 134 -1.39 -6.33 27.10
N HIS A 135 -0.99 -7.08 28.13
CA HIS A 135 0.36 -6.99 28.69
C HIS A 135 1.26 -8.20 28.42
N LYS A 136 0.68 -9.34 28.02
CA LYS A 136 1.40 -10.60 27.76
C LYS A 136 1.31 -10.96 26.29
N GLU A 137 2.41 -11.47 25.73
CA GLU A 137 2.46 -11.90 24.32
C GLU A 137 1.48 -13.07 24.08
N ASP A 138 1.35 -14.01 25.01
CA ASP A 138 0.40 -15.13 24.90
C ASP A 138 -1.06 -14.66 24.81
N ASP A 139 -1.42 -13.62 25.57
CA ASP A 139 -2.76 -13.03 25.52
C ASP A 139 -3.01 -12.28 24.21
N MET A 140 -1.98 -11.66 23.63
CA MET A 140 -2.06 -11.05 22.29
C MET A 140 -2.33 -12.12 21.22
N TRP A 141 -1.67 -13.28 21.31
CA TRP A 141 -1.94 -14.42 20.44
C TRP A 141 -3.34 -15.00 20.62
N ALA A 142 -3.81 -15.15 21.87
CA ALA A 142 -5.17 -15.59 22.15
C ALA A 142 -6.21 -14.62 21.55
N ALA A 143 -6.01 -13.31 21.71
CA ALA A 143 -6.87 -12.29 21.12
C ALA A 143 -6.89 -12.34 19.58
N LEU A 144 -5.74 -12.58 18.94
CA LEU A 144 -5.65 -12.77 17.48
C LEU A 144 -6.38 -14.03 17.00
N LEU A 145 -6.26 -15.14 17.73
CA LEU A 145 -7.00 -16.37 17.44
C LEU A 145 -8.51 -16.17 17.57
N LEU A 146 -8.94 -15.46 18.62
CA LEU A 146 -10.33 -15.09 18.82
C LEU A 146 -10.85 -14.18 17.69
N ALA A 147 -10.09 -13.14 17.32
CA ALA A 147 -10.41 -12.26 16.21
C ALA A 147 -10.61 -13.02 14.89
N LYS A 148 -9.72 -13.98 14.60
CA LYS A 148 -9.83 -14.86 13.43
C LYS A 148 -11.11 -15.71 13.49
N HIS A 149 -11.37 -16.32 14.63
CA HIS A 149 -12.51 -17.21 14.83
C HIS A 149 -13.84 -16.45 14.63
N LEU A 150 -13.99 -15.29 15.26
CA LEU A 150 -15.19 -14.47 15.16
C LEU A 150 -15.39 -13.88 13.76
N SER A 151 -14.30 -13.51 13.07
CA SER A 151 -14.36 -12.79 11.78
C SER A 151 -15.13 -11.46 11.84
N TRP A 152 -15.23 -10.86 13.03
CA TRP A 152 -15.84 -9.55 13.28
C TRP A 152 -14.83 -8.41 12.98
N PRO A 153 -15.31 -7.18 12.72
CA PRO A 153 -14.47 -6.00 12.77
C PRO A 153 -13.76 -5.85 14.13
N VAL A 154 -12.45 -5.64 14.11
CA VAL A 154 -11.58 -5.58 15.29
C VAL A 154 -11.02 -4.18 15.46
N ILE A 155 -11.40 -3.52 16.55
CA ILE A 155 -10.89 -2.22 16.97
C ILE A 155 -9.72 -2.47 17.91
N VAL A 156 -8.56 -1.89 17.63
CA VAL A 156 -7.32 -2.11 18.40
C VAL A 156 -6.87 -0.83 19.06
N ASP A 157 -6.89 -0.81 20.39
CA ASP A 157 -6.22 0.23 21.16
C ASP A 157 -4.71 0.12 20.98
N ILE A 158 -4.01 1.26 21.02
CA ILE A 158 -2.55 1.28 20.96
C ILE A 158 -1.87 0.37 22.01
N GLN A 159 -2.43 0.23 23.22
CA GLN A 159 -1.87 -0.61 24.28
C GLN A 159 -2.21 -2.10 24.14
N SER A 160 -2.99 -2.49 23.14
CA SER A 160 -3.18 -3.91 22.81
C SER A 160 -1.89 -4.56 22.28
N GLY A 161 -0.94 -3.75 21.79
CA GLY A 161 0.24 -4.22 21.05
C GLY A 161 -0.05 -4.74 19.64
N LEU A 162 -1.33 -4.83 19.26
CA LEU A 162 -1.80 -5.38 17.97
C LEU A 162 -2.05 -4.30 16.92
N ARG A 163 -1.97 -3.03 17.30
CA ARG A 163 -1.98 -1.90 16.36
C ARG A 163 -0.72 -1.81 15.50
N LEU A 164 0.38 -2.43 15.92
CA LEU A 164 1.71 -2.47 15.26
C LEU A 164 2.04 -3.83 14.62
N ARG A 165 1.02 -4.64 14.33
CA ARG A 165 1.16 -5.94 13.70
C ARG A 165 1.85 -5.82 12.33
N LYS A 166 2.97 -6.52 12.15
CA LYS A 166 3.50 -6.86 10.82
C LYS A 166 2.83 -8.17 10.39
N TYR A 167 2.42 -8.32 9.13
CA TYR A 167 1.58 -9.46 8.74
C TYR A 167 2.40 -10.72 8.41
N LEU A 168 1.97 -11.87 8.95
CA LEU A 168 2.26 -13.21 8.43
C LEU A 168 1.14 -13.57 7.43
N SER A 169 1.41 -13.50 6.12
CA SER A 169 0.47 -14.01 5.11
C SER A 169 0.40 -15.54 5.07
N SER A 170 1.37 -16.25 5.67
CA SER A 170 1.51 -17.71 5.52
C SER A 170 0.82 -18.58 6.58
N PHE A 171 0.40 -18.04 7.73
CA PHE A 171 -0.19 -18.84 8.83
C PHE A 171 -1.70 -18.65 9.03
N LEU A 172 -2.30 -17.62 8.41
CA LEU A 172 -3.73 -17.32 8.57
C LEU A 172 -4.47 -17.74 7.31
N ASP A 173 -4.97 -18.99 7.35
CA ASP A 173 -5.81 -19.53 6.29
C ASP A 173 -7.25 -18.99 6.26
N SER A 174 -7.74 -18.88 5.02
CA SER A 174 -9.09 -18.61 4.50
C SER A 174 -9.93 -17.41 5.00
N LYS A 175 -9.66 -16.82 6.17
CA LYS A 175 -10.40 -15.63 6.66
C LYS A 175 -9.46 -14.55 7.20
N ASP A 176 -9.28 -13.48 6.45
CA ASP A 176 -8.52 -12.31 6.89
C ASP A 176 -9.25 -11.56 8.02
N ILE A 177 -8.52 -11.24 9.09
CA ILE A 177 -9.03 -10.42 10.19
C ILE A 177 -9.22 -8.98 9.67
N LEU A 178 -10.43 -8.42 9.83
CA LEU A 178 -10.70 -7.02 9.51
C LEU A 178 -10.36 -6.15 10.73
N PHE A 179 -9.17 -5.57 10.74
CA PHE A 179 -8.82 -4.52 11.69
C PHE A 179 -9.37 -3.18 11.23
N VAL A 180 -9.85 -2.38 12.17
CA VAL A 180 -10.40 -1.04 11.94
C VAL A 180 -9.53 -0.03 12.68
N ASP A 181 -8.39 0.32 12.09
CA ASP A 181 -7.39 1.17 12.74
C ASP A 181 -7.81 2.65 12.74
N GLN A 182 -8.70 3.06 11.83
CA GLN A 182 -9.11 4.46 11.63
C GLN A 182 -10.46 4.80 12.26
N LEU A 183 -11.01 3.93 13.13
CA LEU A 183 -12.34 4.14 13.71
C LEU A 183 -12.45 5.49 14.43
N ASP A 184 -11.41 5.91 15.15
CA ASP A 184 -11.42 7.19 15.84
C ASP A 184 -11.63 8.38 14.87
N GLN A 185 -11.04 8.32 13.67
CA GLN A 185 -11.23 9.32 12.61
C GLN A 185 -12.60 9.22 11.94
N LEU A 186 -13.09 7.99 11.73
CA LEU A 186 -14.43 7.75 11.16
C LEU A 186 -15.54 8.34 12.04
N LEU A 187 -15.39 8.24 13.36
CA LEU A 187 -16.36 8.73 14.35
C LEU A 187 -16.42 10.26 14.47
N LEU A 188 -15.63 11.00 13.68
CA LEU A 188 -15.78 12.45 13.52
C LEU A 188 -17.01 12.83 12.69
N SER A 189 -17.52 11.90 11.86
CA SER A 189 -18.78 12.05 11.15
C SER A 189 -19.95 11.59 12.01
N ASP A 190 -20.92 12.47 12.22
CA ASP A 190 -22.16 12.13 12.90
C ASP A 190 -22.97 11.08 12.10
N SER A 191 -22.91 11.12 10.77
CA SER A 191 -23.53 10.13 9.89
C SER A 191 -22.97 8.73 10.15
N VAL A 192 -21.64 8.60 10.18
CA VAL A 192 -20.97 7.33 10.49
C VAL A 192 -21.23 6.92 11.92
N LYS A 193 -21.17 7.84 12.88
CA LYS A 193 -21.46 7.57 14.29
C LYS A 193 -22.87 7.00 14.51
N ASN A 194 -23.86 7.55 13.82
CA ASN A 194 -25.24 7.06 13.87
C ASN A 194 -25.42 5.70 13.17
N TRP A 195 -24.66 5.47 12.09
CA TRP A 195 -24.67 4.21 11.34
C TRP A 195 -23.93 3.08 12.07
N MET A 196 -22.84 3.40 12.79
CA MET A 196 -21.96 2.48 13.50
C MET A 196 -22.58 2.02 14.84
N ARG A 197 -23.72 1.32 14.76
CA ARG A 197 -24.40 0.73 15.92
C ARG A 197 -24.24 -0.78 15.93
N ALA A 198 -23.36 -1.26 16.80
CA ALA A 198 -23.19 -2.69 17.05
C ALA A 198 -24.37 -3.27 17.83
N ASP A 199 -24.70 -4.52 17.56
CA ASP A 199 -25.68 -5.28 18.36
C ASP A 199 -25.02 -6.08 19.48
N VAL A 200 -23.74 -6.47 19.32
CA VAL A 200 -22.94 -7.13 20.36
C VAL A 200 -21.52 -6.56 20.34
N ILE A 201 -21.01 -6.21 21.53
CA ILE A 201 -19.65 -5.73 21.73
C ILE A 201 -18.91 -6.68 22.65
N ILE A 202 -17.76 -7.18 22.22
CA ILE A 202 -16.81 -7.91 23.08
C ILE A 202 -15.59 -7.02 23.29
N GLN A 203 -15.27 -6.68 24.53
CA GLN A 203 -14.01 -6.04 24.88
C GLN A 203 -13.09 -7.02 25.59
N ILE A 204 -11.89 -7.22 25.02
CA ILE A 204 -10.80 -7.98 25.60
C ILE A 204 -9.79 -7.03 26.22
N GLY A 205 -9.45 -7.26 27.50
CA GLY A 205 -8.61 -6.35 28.27
C GLY A 205 -9.37 -5.10 28.73
N SER A 206 -8.82 -4.41 29.72
CA SER A 206 -9.38 -3.16 30.21
C SER A 206 -8.70 -1.93 29.59
N ARG A 207 -9.39 -0.79 29.72
CA ARG A 207 -8.94 0.55 29.31
C ARG A 207 -8.86 0.75 27.80
N ILE A 208 -9.41 1.87 27.36
CA ILE A 208 -9.35 2.37 25.99
C ILE A 208 -8.80 3.80 26.06
N THR A 209 -7.87 4.12 25.16
CA THR A 209 -7.23 5.42 25.01
C THR A 209 -8.13 6.39 24.25
N GLY A 210 -8.73 5.92 23.14
CA GLY A 210 -9.61 6.70 22.27
C GLY A 210 -10.95 7.08 22.92
N ARG A 211 -11.12 8.38 23.23
CA ARG A 211 -12.36 8.92 23.81
C ARG A 211 -13.59 8.72 22.91
N ARG A 212 -13.43 8.89 21.58
CA ARG A 212 -14.55 8.76 20.63
C ARG A 212 -15.04 7.32 20.55
N ILE A 213 -14.13 6.34 20.65
CA ILE A 213 -14.46 4.92 20.68
C ILE A 213 -15.31 4.62 21.94
N SER A 214 -14.89 5.08 23.13
CA SER A 214 -15.71 4.93 24.34
C SER A 214 -17.11 5.55 24.20
N GLN A 215 -17.21 6.74 23.61
CA GLN A 215 -18.50 7.39 23.35
C GLN A 215 -19.39 6.62 22.36
N MET A 216 -18.79 5.99 21.34
CA MET A 216 -19.53 5.13 20.41
C MET A 216 -20.09 3.89 21.12
N ILE A 217 -19.29 3.25 21.99
CA ILE A 217 -19.73 2.11 22.80
C ILE A 217 -20.89 2.53 23.71
N GLU A 218 -20.81 3.68 24.38
CA GLU A 218 -21.91 4.25 25.18
C GLU A 218 -23.19 4.41 24.36
N GLN A 219 -23.09 4.92 23.13
CA GLN A 219 -24.25 5.14 22.26
C GLN A 219 -24.90 3.87 21.72
N CYS A 220 -24.19 2.73 21.72
CA CYS A 220 -24.78 1.44 21.39
C CYS A 220 -25.70 0.91 22.51
N THR A 221 -25.66 1.52 23.70
CA THR A 221 -26.47 1.11 24.85
C THR A 221 -27.97 1.40 24.63
N PRO A 222 -28.88 0.47 24.96
CA PRO A 222 -28.62 -0.87 25.49
C PRO A 222 -28.29 -1.88 24.38
N CYS A 223 -27.10 -2.47 24.44
CA CYS A 223 -26.72 -3.67 23.70
C CYS A 223 -25.94 -4.63 24.62
N PRO A 224 -25.91 -5.94 24.33
CA PRO A 224 -24.92 -6.85 24.89
C PRO A 224 -23.50 -6.28 24.79
N TYR A 225 -22.91 -5.95 25.94
CA TYR A 225 -21.55 -5.48 26.08
C TYR A 225 -20.82 -6.39 27.07
N ILE A 226 -19.96 -7.23 26.51
CA ILE A 226 -19.25 -8.32 27.18
C ILE A 226 -17.81 -7.87 27.40
N MET A 227 -17.40 -7.69 28.66
CA MET A 227 -16.04 -7.30 29.01
C MET A 227 -15.30 -8.45 29.69
N VAL A 228 -14.19 -8.88 29.09
CA VAL A 228 -13.33 -9.96 29.56
C VAL A 228 -12.03 -9.39 30.11
N ASP A 229 -11.81 -9.53 31.42
CA ASP A 229 -10.56 -9.15 32.09
C ASP A 229 -10.54 -9.78 33.50
N ASP A 230 -9.36 -10.18 33.97
CA ASP A 230 -9.15 -10.97 35.19
C ASP A 230 -9.25 -10.16 36.49
N HIS A 231 -9.43 -8.85 36.40
CA HIS A 231 -9.52 -7.95 37.53
C HIS A 231 -10.91 -8.00 38.19
N PRO A 232 -11.00 -8.24 39.52
CA PRO A 232 -12.27 -8.36 40.24
C PRO A 232 -13.02 -7.04 40.43
N GLY A 233 -12.33 -5.91 40.28
CA GLY A 233 -12.92 -4.58 40.38
C GLY A 233 -13.67 -4.15 39.11
N ARG A 234 -14.62 -3.22 39.27
CA ARG A 234 -15.37 -2.62 38.16
C ARG A 234 -14.49 -1.65 37.38
N HIS A 235 -14.24 -1.95 36.10
CA HIS A 235 -13.56 -1.07 35.13
C HIS A 235 -14.55 -0.54 34.10
N ASP A 236 -15.59 0.13 34.59
CA ASP A 236 -16.73 0.60 33.80
C ASP A 236 -17.11 2.02 34.23
N PRO A 237 -16.44 3.07 33.70
CA PRO A 237 -16.71 4.45 34.08
C PRO A 237 -18.11 4.92 33.67
N SER A 238 -18.72 4.27 32.67
CA SER A 238 -20.01 4.67 32.09
C SER A 238 -21.18 3.81 32.59
N HIS A 239 -20.90 2.73 33.34
CA HIS A 239 -21.88 1.83 33.95
C HIS A 239 -22.80 1.14 32.93
N ILE A 240 -22.25 0.72 31.79
CA ILE A 240 -22.98 0.14 30.65
C ILE A 240 -22.64 -1.32 30.36
N ILE A 241 -21.66 -1.92 31.06
CA ILE A 241 -21.29 -3.31 30.83
C ILE A 241 -22.43 -4.22 31.28
N THR A 242 -22.92 -5.07 30.39
CA THR A 242 -24.01 -6.01 30.69
C THR A 242 -23.49 -7.37 31.13
N HIS A 243 -22.33 -7.81 30.63
CA HIS A 243 -21.72 -9.09 30.99
C HIS A 243 -20.25 -8.88 31.36
N ARG A 244 -19.89 -9.16 32.62
CA ARG A 244 -18.52 -9.09 33.10
C ARG A 244 -17.97 -10.51 33.26
N ILE A 245 -17.02 -10.89 32.41
CA ILE A 245 -16.39 -12.21 32.43
C ILE A 245 -15.02 -12.08 33.10
N GLN A 246 -14.92 -12.59 34.33
CA GLN A 246 -13.68 -12.55 35.11
C GLN A 246 -12.87 -13.82 34.87
N CYS A 247 -12.04 -13.83 33.84
CA CYS A 247 -11.08 -14.89 33.54
C CYS A 247 -9.90 -14.34 32.72
N THR A 248 -8.92 -15.18 32.45
CA THR A 248 -7.82 -14.81 31.53
C THR A 248 -8.31 -14.76 30.08
N ILE A 249 -7.62 -13.99 29.25
CA ILE A 249 -7.94 -13.84 27.82
C ILE A 249 -7.82 -15.20 27.10
N ALA A 250 -6.79 -15.99 27.47
CA ALA A 250 -6.59 -17.34 26.94
C ALA A 250 -7.75 -18.30 27.26
N GLU A 251 -8.24 -18.32 28.51
CA GLU A 251 -9.37 -19.18 28.90
C GLU A 251 -10.65 -18.82 28.15
N PHE A 252 -10.98 -17.53 28.04
CA PHE A 252 -12.15 -17.08 27.29
C PHE A 252 -12.05 -17.43 25.81
N SER A 253 -10.88 -17.22 25.21
CA SER A 253 -10.63 -17.52 23.80
C SER A 253 -10.77 -19.01 23.52
N ASP A 254 -10.20 -19.88 24.37
CA ASP A 254 -10.32 -21.33 24.26
C ASP A 254 -11.79 -21.80 24.35
N CYS A 255 -12.60 -21.19 25.23
CA CYS A 255 -14.03 -21.46 25.31
C CYS A 255 -14.76 -21.10 24.01
N LEU A 256 -14.56 -19.90 23.47
CA LEU A 256 -15.28 -19.47 22.26
C LEU A 256 -14.82 -20.21 21.00
N ILE A 257 -13.51 -20.47 20.84
CA ILE A 257 -12.96 -21.15 19.65
C ILE A 257 -13.52 -22.57 19.47
N LYS A 258 -13.91 -23.23 20.57
CA LYS A 258 -14.56 -24.55 20.55
C LYS A 258 -16.01 -24.52 20.05
N CYS A 259 -16.56 -23.34 19.82
CA CYS A 259 -17.95 -23.14 19.46
C CYS A 259 -18.10 -22.77 17.97
N TYR A 260 -19.26 -23.01 17.38
CA TYR A 260 -19.56 -22.47 16.06
C TYR A 260 -20.04 -21.02 16.19
N THR A 261 -19.40 -20.08 15.49
CA THR A 261 -19.84 -18.69 15.36
C THR A 261 -20.13 -18.38 13.88
N PRO A 262 -21.36 -17.97 13.54
CA PRO A 262 -21.66 -17.55 12.17
C PRO A 262 -20.88 -16.26 11.83
N ASP A 263 -20.61 -16.09 10.54
CA ASP A 263 -20.03 -14.84 10.05
C ASP A 263 -21.03 -13.70 10.21
N VAL A 264 -20.55 -12.53 10.64
CA VAL A 264 -21.34 -11.29 10.62
C VAL A 264 -21.75 -10.94 9.20
N SER A 265 -22.74 -10.04 9.08
CA SER A 265 -23.19 -9.53 7.79
C SER A 265 -22.01 -9.14 6.90
N LYS A 266 -21.91 -9.75 5.70
CA LYS A 266 -20.95 -9.31 4.68
C LYS A 266 -21.13 -7.83 4.35
N LYS A 267 -22.36 -7.27 4.49
CA LYS A 267 -22.64 -5.83 4.38
C LYS A 267 -21.79 -5.03 5.37
N TRP A 268 -21.90 -5.40 6.63
CA TRP A 268 -21.28 -4.71 7.75
C TRP A 268 -19.76 -4.69 7.60
N ARG A 269 -19.17 -5.86 7.34
CA ARG A 269 -17.73 -6.04 7.18
C ARG A 269 -17.16 -5.25 6.00
N GLU A 270 -17.78 -5.32 4.82
CA GLU A 270 -17.25 -4.64 3.62
C GLU A 270 -17.44 -3.12 3.67
N LEU A 271 -18.56 -2.62 4.23
CA LEU A 271 -18.76 -1.19 4.42
C LEU A 271 -17.74 -0.60 5.40
N ILE A 272 -17.48 -1.27 6.52
CA ILE A 272 -16.45 -0.84 7.47
C ILE A 272 -15.07 -0.86 6.83
N ARG A 273 -14.73 -1.89 6.04
CA ARG A 273 -13.45 -1.93 5.31
C ARG A 273 -13.33 -0.74 4.35
N GLY A 274 -14.38 -0.45 3.59
CA GLY A 274 -14.41 0.70 2.68
C GLY A 274 -14.20 2.01 3.41
N LEU A 275 -14.92 2.23 4.52
CA LEU A 275 -14.77 3.41 5.37
C LEU A 275 -13.36 3.54 5.94
N ASP A 276 -12.84 2.49 6.58
CA ASP A 276 -11.50 2.46 7.18
C ASP A 276 -10.41 2.78 6.16
N THR A 277 -10.51 2.19 4.96
CA THR A 277 -9.59 2.46 3.84
C THR A 277 -9.63 3.94 3.43
N MET A 278 -10.80 4.56 3.42
CA MET A 278 -10.94 5.98 3.04
C MET A 278 -10.37 6.93 4.07
N ALA A 279 -10.64 6.69 5.36
CA ALA A 279 -10.05 7.48 6.44
C ALA A 279 -8.52 7.30 6.48
N ALA A 280 -8.04 6.08 6.23
CA ALA A 280 -6.60 5.80 6.16
C ALA A 280 -5.94 6.56 5.01
N TRP A 281 -6.57 6.57 3.84
CA TRP A 281 -6.08 7.33 2.68
C TRP A 281 -6.05 8.84 2.96
N GLU A 282 -7.15 9.41 3.48
CA GLU A 282 -7.27 10.84 3.72
C GLU A 282 -6.25 11.32 4.76
N THR A 283 -6.12 10.58 5.87
CA THR A 283 -5.13 10.82 6.92
C THR A 283 -3.71 10.73 6.35
N SER A 284 -3.42 9.69 5.56
CA SER A 284 -2.11 9.52 4.93
C SER A 284 -1.78 10.66 3.97
N PHE A 285 -2.76 11.08 3.17
CA PHE A 285 -2.57 12.14 2.19
C PHE A 285 -2.23 13.46 2.88
N LEU A 286 -2.99 13.87 3.89
CA LEU A 286 -2.80 15.11 4.63
C LEU A 286 -1.47 15.14 5.42
N ILE A 287 -1.14 14.05 6.12
CA ILE A 287 0.11 13.97 6.89
C ILE A 287 1.33 14.04 5.97
N ASN A 288 1.26 13.42 4.79
CA ASN A 288 2.37 13.41 3.85
C ASN A 288 2.45 14.69 3.00
N SER A 289 1.33 15.34 2.69
CA SER A 289 1.31 16.59 1.93
C SER A 289 1.73 17.81 2.75
N GLU A 290 1.57 17.77 4.08
CA GLU A 290 2.10 18.80 4.98
C GLU A 290 3.63 18.90 4.84
N GLN A 291 4.18 20.10 4.70
CA GLN A 291 5.64 20.27 4.54
C GLN A 291 6.36 20.22 5.88
N SER A 292 5.71 20.74 6.92
CA SER A 292 6.26 20.84 8.27
C SER A 292 6.39 19.46 8.92
N LEU A 293 7.36 19.33 9.82
CA LEU A 293 7.47 18.17 10.69
C LEU A 293 6.44 18.30 11.82
N THR A 294 5.43 17.43 11.84
CA THR A 294 4.31 17.50 12.79
C THR A 294 4.23 16.24 13.67
N GLU A 295 3.62 16.35 14.85
CA GLU A 295 3.46 15.20 15.77
C GLU A 295 2.68 14.02 15.14
N PRO A 296 1.59 14.23 14.37
CA PRO A 296 0.94 13.16 13.61
C PRO A 296 1.86 12.45 12.61
N TYR A 297 2.78 13.19 11.95
CA TYR A 297 3.78 12.59 11.07
C TYR A 297 4.74 11.69 11.84
N VAL A 298 5.21 12.14 13.02
CA VAL A 298 6.08 11.35 13.89
C VAL A 298 5.39 10.06 14.34
N ALA A 299 4.14 10.15 14.80
CA ALA A 299 3.34 9.01 15.23
C ALA A 299 3.23 7.95 14.11
N ARG A 300 2.96 8.38 12.88
CA ARG A 300 2.90 7.47 11.72
C ARG A 300 4.28 6.92 11.34
N LYS A 301 5.33 7.75 11.39
CA LYS A 301 6.67 7.32 10.96
C LYS A 301 7.32 6.30 11.90
N ILE A 302 7.01 6.36 13.20
CA ILE A 302 7.44 5.33 14.17
C ILE A 302 6.94 3.94 13.75
N PHE A 303 5.68 3.84 13.30
CA PHE A 303 5.07 2.58 12.89
C PHE A 303 5.75 1.97 11.66
N GLU A 304 6.12 2.80 10.70
CA GLU A 304 6.83 2.38 9.48
C GLU A 304 8.27 1.91 9.76
N THR A 305 8.91 2.47 10.79
CA THR A 305 10.37 2.31 11.01
C THR A 305 10.73 1.32 12.11
N ILE A 306 9.81 0.93 12.99
CA ILE A 306 10.14 0.07 14.14
C ILE A 306 10.56 -1.35 13.73
N ARG A 307 11.68 -1.85 14.29
CA ARG A 307 12.21 -3.21 14.01
C ARG A 307 11.58 -4.30 14.87
N CYS A 308 11.52 -5.52 14.32
CA CYS A 308 11.17 -6.72 15.07
C CYS A 308 12.10 -6.90 16.29
N GLY A 309 11.52 -7.22 17.44
CA GLY A 309 12.25 -7.35 18.71
C GLY A 309 12.44 -6.05 19.50
N SER A 310 11.92 -4.92 19.02
CA SER A 310 11.81 -3.67 19.78
C SER A 310 10.49 -3.61 20.54
N THR A 311 10.43 -2.81 21.61
CA THR A 311 9.21 -2.51 22.37
C THR A 311 9.03 -1.00 22.49
N LEU A 312 7.77 -0.57 22.63
CA LEU A 312 7.43 0.85 22.72
C LEU A 312 6.95 1.19 24.11
N PHE A 313 7.42 2.33 24.60
CA PHE A 313 6.88 2.98 25.78
C PHE A 313 6.35 4.35 25.37
N TYR A 314 5.07 4.59 25.52
CA TYR A 314 4.50 5.91 25.27
C TYR A 314 4.34 6.68 26.58
N GLY A 315 4.81 7.92 26.56
CA GLY A 315 4.43 8.93 27.52
C GLY A 315 2.94 9.27 27.40
N ASN A 316 2.41 9.91 28.44
CA ASN A 316 1.02 10.36 28.47
C ASN A 316 0.82 11.60 27.58
N SER A 317 -0.39 12.18 27.59
CA SER A 317 -0.76 13.36 26.80
C SER A 317 -0.93 13.07 25.29
N MET A 318 -0.46 13.94 24.40
CA MET A 318 -0.56 13.80 22.93
C MET A 318 0.21 12.60 22.36
N PRO A 319 1.45 12.26 22.78
CA PRO A 319 2.20 11.14 22.20
C PRO A 319 1.43 9.82 22.05
N ILE A 320 0.78 9.35 23.11
CA ILE A 320 -0.01 8.10 23.06
C ILE A 320 -1.31 8.27 22.24
N ARG A 321 -1.90 9.47 22.24
CA ARG A 321 -3.13 9.75 21.50
C ARG A 321 -2.88 9.84 20.01
N ASP A 322 -1.80 10.50 19.58
CA ASP A 322 -1.43 10.55 18.17
C ASP A 322 -1.04 9.18 17.65
N ALA A 323 -0.38 8.37 18.46
CA ALA A 323 -0.15 6.95 18.14
C ALA A 323 -1.46 6.16 18.00
N ASP A 324 -2.45 6.41 18.86
CA ASP A 324 -3.79 5.78 18.80
C ASP A 324 -4.73 6.40 17.75
N MET A 325 -4.44 7.58 17.21
CA MET A 325 -5.25 8.18 16.16
C MET A 325 -4.67 7.91 14.77
N TYR A 326 -3.35 8.06 14.63
CA TYR A 326 -2.66 8.13 13.34
C TYR A 326 -1.64 7.02 13.13
N GLY A 327 -1.30 6.28 14.19
CA GLY A 327 -0.53 5.05 14.09
C GLY A 327 -1.29 3.98 13.31
N SER A 328 -0.70 3.51 12.22
CA SER A 328 -1.31 2.52 11.33
C SER A 328 -0.21 1.76 10.58
N ASN A 329 -0.38 0.45 10.42
CA ASN A 329 0.46 -0.34 9.52
C ASN A 329 -0.03 -0.10 8.10
N LEU A 330 0.79 0.53 7.27
CA LEU A 330 0.45 0.67 5.85
C LEU A 330 0.40 -0.73 5.21
N VAL A 331 -0.80 -1.26 5.01
CA VAL A 331 -1.04 -2.31 4.03
C VAL A 331 -1.55 -1.62 2.76
N GLN A 332 -0.71 -1.67 1.72
CA GLN A 332 -1.12 -1.67 0.30
C GLN A 332 -1.81 -0.43 -0.32
N CYS A 333 -1.41 0.81 0.01
CA CYS A 333 -1.83 1.96 -0.83
C CYS A 333 -0.70 2.90 -1.28
N THR A 334 0.57 2.58 -1.01
CA THR A 334 1.70 3.25 -1.63
C THR A 334 2.71 2.22 -2.09
N HIS A 335 3.05 2.23 -3.38
CA HIS A 335 4.09 1.44 -4.02
C HIS A 335 5.52 1.79 -3.56
N ASN A 336 5.70 2.29 -2.33
CA ASN A 336 7.03 2.53 -1.78
C ASN A 336 7.63 1.20 -1.31
N HIS A 337 8.26 0.52 -2.26
CA HIS A 337 9.01 -0.72 -2.13
C HIS A 337 10.27 -0.65 -1.23
N SER A 338 10.54 0.46 -0.54
CA SER A 338 11.84 0.69 0.10
C SER A 338 11.99 0.22 1.56
N LEU A 339 10.94 -0.27 2.25
CA LEU A 339 11.04 -0.56 3.70
C LEU A 339 10.46 -1.91 4.15
N MET A 340 10.82 -2.99 3.46
CA MET A 340 10.60 -4.36 3.97
C MET A 340 11.87 -5.22 3.77
N LEU A 341 12.96 -4.81 4.44
CA LEU A 341 14.18 -5.61 4.59
C LEU A 341 14.33 -6.04 6.05
N SER A 342 13.86 -7.24 6.38
CA SER A 342 14.52 -8.10 7.36
C SER A 342 13.88 -9.49 7.34
N SER A 343 14.73 -10.50 7.28
CA SER A 343 14.45 -11.92 7.24
C SER A 343 13.79 -12.42 8.54
N GLY A 344 12.84 -13.35 8.41
CA GLY A 344 12.19 -14.07 9.50
C GLY A 344 10.66 -14.05 9.42
N LEU A 345 9.99 -15.13 9.86
CA LEU A 345 8.52 -15.19 10.07
C LEU A 345 8.05 -13.90 10.78
N GLN A 346 7.07 -13.15 10.27
CA GLN A 346 6.81 -11.80 10.81
C GLN A 346 5.33 -11.41 10.99
N CYS A 347 4.66 -12.05 11.96
CA CYS A 347 3.79 -11.34 12.88
C CYS A 347 4.49 -11.35 14.22
N HIS A 348 5.06 -10.22 14.57
CA HIS A 348 5.56 -10.00 15.91
C HIS A 348 4.66 -8.94 16.52
N PRO A 349 3.82 -9.29 17.51
CA PRO A 349 3.18 -8.27 18.31
C PRO A 349 4.28 -7.37 18.90
N VAL A 350 4.12 -6.06 18.76
CA VAL A 350 5.04 -5.11 19.39
C VAL A 350 4.45 -4.84 20.76
N HIS A 351 5.19 -5.18 21.82
CA HIS A 351 4.75 -4.81 23.16
C HIS A 351 4.76 -3.28 23.26
N VAL A 352 3.57 -2.70 23.38
CA VAL A 352 3.36 -1.28 23.63
C VAL A 352 2.86 -1.12 25.06
N THR A 353 3.51 -0.24 25.82
CA THR A 353 3.11 0.05 27.20
C THR A 353 3.20 1.55 27.50
N GLY A 354 2.67 1.94 28.65
CA GLY A 354 2.68 3.30 29.16
C GLY A 354 1.93 3.40 30.48
N ASN A 355 2.21 4.45 31.26
CA ASN A 355 1.62 4.65 32.58
C ASN A 355 0.18 5.18 32.47
N ARG A 356 -0.77 4.31 32.08
CA ARG A 356 -2.19 4.65 31.83
C ARG A 356 -3.14 4.36 33.00
N GLY A 357 -2.61 4.01 34.17
CA GLY A 357 -3.39 3.87 35.40
C GLY A 357 -3.95 5.22 35.88
N ALA A 358 -3.07 6.09 36.39
CA ALA A 358 -3.41 7.48 36.72
C ALA A 358 -3.10 8.48 35.60
N SER A 359 -2.38 8.05 34.55
CA SER A 359 -2.00 8.91 33.42
C SER A 359 -1.09 10.10 33.77
N GLY A 360 -0.28 9.99 34.82
CA GLY A 360 0.67 11.03 35.26
C GLY A 360 1.81 11.28 34.28
N ILE A 361 2.32 12.51 34.25
CA ILE A 361 3.49 12.90 33.43
C ILE A 361 4.82 12.64 34.17
N ASP A 362 4.73 12.30 35.44
CA ASP A 362 5.83 12.06 36.37
C ASP A 362 6.42 10.65 36.21
N GLY A 363 7.75 10.55 36.35
CA GLY A 363 8.47 9.27 36.42
C GLY A 363 8.50 8.45 35.13
N LEU A 364 8.17 9.04 33.98
CA LEU A 364 8.05 8.30 32.71
C LEU A 364 9.39 7.80 32.15
N ILE A 365 10.47 8.58 32.25
CA ILE A 365 11.82 8.18 31.83
C ILE A 365 12.29 7.05 32.74
N SER A 366 12.18 7.23 34.05
CA SER A 366 12.55 6.27 35.07
C SER A 366 11.79 4.94 34.92
N THR A 367 10.48 5.01 34.66
CA THR A 367 9.64 3.82 34.42
C THR A 367 10.03 3.10 33.13
N ALA A 368 10.27 3.85 32.05
CA ALA A 368 10.66 3.27 30.77
C ALA A 368 12.04 2.60 30.83
N ILE A 369 12.98 3.16 31.60
CA ILE A 369 14.28 2.51 31.89
C ILE A 369 14.07 1.21 32.67
N GLY A 370 13.24 1.22 33.72
CA GLY A 370 12.91 0.00 34.48
C GLY A 370 12.24 -1.06 33.60
N PHE A 371 11.36 -0.65 32.69
CA PHE A 371 10.76 -1.52 31.68
C PHE A 371 11.80 -2.11 30.73
N ALA A 372 12.76 -1.30 30.25
CA ALA A 372 13.87 -1.76 29.41
C ALA A 372 14.73 -2.83 30.11
N VAL A 373 14.99 -2.66 31.40
CA VAL A 373 15.68 -3.66 32.24
C VAL A 373 14.84 -4.94 32.34
N GLY A 374 13.55 -4.83 32.65
CA GLY A 374 12.68 -6.00 32.85
C GLY A 374 12.43 -6.81 31.58
N CYS A 375 12.20 -6.16 30.43
CA CYS A 375 11.95 -6.87 29.17
C CYS A 375 13.23 -7.28 28.42
N ASN A 376 14.37 -6.65 28.73
CA ASN A 376 15.65 -6.84 28.05
C ASN A 376 15.56 -6.78 26.50
N LYS A 377 14.64 -5.94 26.00
CA LYS A 377 14.45 -5.61 24.58
C LYS A 377 14.91 -4.17 24.33
N ARG A 378 15.12 -3.81 23.05
CA ARG A 378 15.38 -2.40 22.69
C ARG A 378 14.09 -1.62 22.90
N VAL A 379 14.12 -0.59 23.73
CA VAL A 379 12.95 0.26 24.01
C VAL A 379 13.06 1.55 23.22
N LEU A 380 11.97 1.95 22.57
CA LEU A 380 11.76 3.31 22.08
C LEU A 380 10.73 3.99 22.99
N LEU A 381 11.17 4.98 23.76
CA LEU A 381 10.31 5.85 24.54
C LEU A 381 9.91 7.05 23.69
N VAL A 382 8.61 7.32 23.57
CA VAL A 382 8.10 8.54 22.92
C VAL A 382 7.43 9.40 23.97
N ILE A 383 7.93 10.60 24.21
CA ILE A 383 7.55 11.45 25.35
C ILE A 383 7.45 12.91 24.91
N GLY A 384 6.56 13.70 25.54
CA GLY A 384 6.54 15.15 25.35
C GLY A 384 7.63 15.83 26.20
N ASP A 385 8.10 16.99 25.76
CA ASP A 385 9.01 17.89 26.48
C ASP A 385 8.64 18.13 27.96
N ILE A 386 7.41 18.52 28.31
CA ILE A 386 7.03 18.78 29.71
C ILE A 386 7.18 17.52 30.57
N SER A 387 6.84 16.35 30.01
CA SER A 387 7.02 15.06 30.68
C SER A 387 8.50 14.69 30.81
N PHE A 388 9.32 15.01 29.81
CA PHE A 388 10.77 14.83 29.86
C PHE A 388 11.41 15.74 30.92
N LEU A 389 11.00 17.00 30.99
CA LEU A 389 11.47 17.96 31.99
C LEU A 389 11.08 17.55 33.41
N HIS A 390 9.89 17.00 33.59
CA HIS A 390 9.41 16.53 34.90
C HIS A 390 10.27 15.37 35.46
N ASP A 391 10.84 14.51 34.61
CA ASP A 391 11.63 13.34 35.01
C ASP A 391 13.09 13.41 34.53
N THR A 392 13.63 14.63 34.39
CA THR A 392 15.00 14.85 33.88
C THR A 392 16.07 14.18 34.75
N ASN A 393 15.85 14.06 36.06
CA ASN A 393 16.75 13.32 36.94
C ASN A 393 16.82 11.81 36.60
N GLY A 394 15.80 11.25 35.95
CA GLY A 394 15.80 9.89 35.39
C GLY A 394 16.89 9.66 34.34
N LEU A 395 17.40 10.71 33.68
CA LEU A 395 18.55 10.61 32.75
C LEU A 395 19.82 10.10 33.44
N ALA A 396 19.97 10.33 34.76
CA ALA A 396 21.07 9.76 35.53
C ALA A 396 21.00 8.23 35.60
N LEU A 397 19.80 7.65 35.65
CA LEU A 397 19.59 6.19 35.62
C LEU A 397 19.93 5.61 34.24
N LEU A 398 19.67 6.37 33.17
CA LEU A 398 19.98 5.92 31.80
C LEU A 398 21.47 5.67 31.63
N ARG A 399 22.32 6.54 32.21
CA ARG A 399 23.78 6.42 32.18
C ARG A 399 24.33 5.31 33.09
N GLN A 400 23.70 5.07 34.23
CA GLN A 400 24.06 3.98 35.13
C GLN A 400 23.73 2.66 34.42
N ARG A 401 24.70 2.09 33.68
CA ARG A 401 24.55 0.88 32.86
C ARG A 401 24.15 -0.34 33.69
N THR A 402 22.87 -0.41 34.03
CA THR A 402 22.16 -1.63 34.41
C THR A 402 22.12 -2.55 33.20
N SER A 403 22.13 -3.86 33.41
CA SER A 403 22.14 -4.84 32.32
C SER A 403 20.85 -4.75 31.50
N ARG A 404 20.89 -4.04 30.37
CA ARG A 404 19.80 -3.89 29.39
C ARG A 404 20.35 -3.63 27.99
N LYS A 405 19.50 -3.75 26.98
CA LYS A 405 19.81 -3.27 25.62
C LYS A 405 19.72 -1.73 25.54
N PRO A 406 20.37 -1.10 24.54
CA PRO A 406 20.25 0.34 24.32
C PRO A 406 18.81 0.78 24.06
N MET A 407 18.53 2.01 24.46
CA MET A 407 17.22 2.64 24.43
C MET A 407 17.28 3.97 23.68
N VAL A 408 16.22 4.27 22.93
CA VAL A 408 16.04 5.56 22.25
C VAL A 408 14.92 6.31 22.95
N ILE A 409 15.14 7.60 23.25
CA ILE A 409 14.12 8.50 23.78
C ILE A 409 13.83 9.55 22.73
N LEU A 410 12.65 9.48 22.13
CA LEU A 410 12.14 10.47 21.19
C LEU A 410 11.32 11.51 21.96
N VAL A 411 11.85 12.72 22.07
CA VAL A 411 11.20 13.85 22.74
C VAL A 411 10.48 14.69 21.71
N LEU A 412 9.15 14.79 21.81
CA LEU A 412 8.35 15.73 21.04
C LEU A 412 8.41 17.08 21.77
N ASN A 413 9.27 17.98 21.27
CA ASN A 413 9.44 19.30 21.85
C ASN A 413 8.57 20.29 21.08
N ASN A 414 7.43 20.64 21.67
CA ASN A 414 6.55 21.70 21.16
C ASN A 414 6.61 22.95 22.03
N HIS A 415 7.59 23.01 22.94
CA HIS A 415 7.87 24.06 23.91
C HIS A 415 6.73 24.29 24.91
N GLY A 416 5.95 23.25 25.25
CA GLY A 416 4.86 23.32 26.22
C GLY A 416 3.89 22.12 26.28
N GLY A 417 2.75 22.33 26.92
CA GLY A 417 1.68 21.35 27.11
C GLY A 417 0.67 21.37 25.97
N ALA A 418 1.03 20.94 24.77
CA ALA A 418 0.18 21.08 23.58
C ALA A 418 -1.20 20.41 23.66
N ILE A 419 -1.44 19.44 24.55
CA ILE A 419 -2.77 18.81 24.70
C ILE A 419 -3.89 19.80 24.98
N PHE A 420 -3.61 20.88 25.72
CA PHE A 420 -4.62 21.88 26.04
C PHE A 420 -5.09 22.65 24.81
N SER A 421 -4.30 22.67 23.73
CA SER A 421 -4.68 23.25 22.44
C SER A 421 -5.82 22.49 21.74
N GLN A 422 -5.98 21.20 22.07
CA GLN A 422 -7.04 20.33 21.55
C GLN A 422 -8.30 20.34 22.43
N LEU A 423 -8.29 21.08 23.54
CA LEU A 423 -9.42 21.20 24.46
C LEU A 423 -10.18 22.50 24.21
N PRO A 424 -11.49 22.57 24.54
CA PRO A 424 -12.31 23.78 24.36
C PRO A 424 -11.77 25.04 25.06
N VAL A 425 -10.86 24.87 26.03
CA VAL A 425 -10.20 25.97 26.72
C VAL A 425 -9.37 26.86 25.78
N ALA A 426 -8.79 26.30 24.73
CA ALA A 426 -7.91 27.01 23.80
C ALA A 426 -8.62 28.10 22.98
N SER A 427 -9.92 27.94 22.71
CA SER A 427 -10.72 28.91 21.96
C SER A 427 -11.44 29.93 22.84
N THR A 428 -11.41 29.76 24.16
CA THR A 428 -12.21 30.56 25.11
C THR A 428 -11.37 31.46 26.01
N ILE A 429 -10.06 31.19 26.13
CA ILE A 429 -9.14 31.91 27.02
C ILE A 429 -8.11 32.69 26.19
N ASP A 430 -7.67 33.83 26.72
CA ASP A 430 -6.60 34.64 26.14
C ASP A 430 -5.27 33.86 26.02
N ARG A 431 -4.51 34.11 24.95
CA ARG A 431 -3.26 33.39 24.66
C ARG A 431 -2.23 33.51 25.78
N SER A 432 -2.11 34.67 26.43
CA SER A 432 -1.14 34.87 27.52
C SER A 432 -1.42 33.95 28.73
N ILE A 433 -2.70 33.71 29.02
CA ILE A 433 -3.13 32.81 30.10
C ILE A 433 -2.88 31.35 29.69
N LEU A 434 -3.15 31.01 28.43
CA LEU A 434 -2.85 29.67 27.90
C LEU A 434 -1.35 29.36 28.01
N ASP A 435 -0.49 30.25 27.54
CA ASP A 435 0.96 30.08 27.58
C ASP A 435 1.47 29.95 29.02
N GLN A 436 0.96 30.78 29.94
CA GLN A 436 1.43 30.79 31.33
C GLN A 436 0.93 29.60 32.16
N PHE A 437 -0.35 29.24 32.07
CA PHE A 437 -1.00 28.34 33.04
C PHE A 437 -1.40 26.97 32.47
N PHE A 438 -1.48 26.82 31.15
CA PHE A 438 -1.89 25.58 30.50
C PHE A 438 -0.75 24.96 29.71
N TYR A 439 -0.24 25.66 28.71
CA TYR A 439 0.92 25.21 27.95
C TYR A 439 2.19 25.26 28.81
N THR A 440 2.24 26.14 29.80
CA THR A 440 3.43 26.31 30.66
C THR A 440 4.68 26.48 29.81
N SER A 441 4.58 27.36 28.81
CA SER A 441 5.56 27.49 27.73
C SER A 441 6.96 27.73 28.29
N HIS A 442 7.96 27.08 27.71
CA HIS A 442 9.33 27.14 28.21
C HIS A 442 10.37 27.35 27.11
N ASN A 443 11.59 27.67 27.50
CA ASN A 443 12.74 27.79 26.60
C ASN A 443 13.96 27.00 27.12
N VAL A 444 13.70 25.80 27.65
CA VAL A 444 14.74 24.93 28.22
C VAL A 444 15.47 24.19 27.11
N SER A 445 16.82 24.22 27.14
CA SER A 445 17.64 23.48 26.18
C SER A 445 17.78 22.01 26.56
N ILE A 446 17.09 21.12 25.84
CA ILE A 446 17.23 19.66 26.00
C ILE A 446 18.65 19.20 25.66
N HIS A 447 19.28 19.78 24.64
CA HIS A 447 20.69 19.54 24.31
C HIS A 447 21.61 19.69 25.54
N ASN A 448 21.51 20.81 26.26
CA ASN A 448 22.36 21.07 27.43
C ASN A 448 22.06 20.12 28.58
N LEU A 449 20.81 19.67 28.74
CA LEU A 449 20.47 18.62 29.71
C LEU A 449 21.13 17.29 29.33
N CYS A 450 21.03 16.87 28.07
CA CYS A 450 21.70 15.67 27.58
C CYS A 450 23.22 15.75 27.76
N LEU A 451 23.83 16.90 27.45
CA LEU A 451 25.25 17.16 27.64
C LEU A 451 25.66 17.03 29.13
N ALA A 452 24.89 17.63 30.04
CA ALA A 452 25.13 17.55 31.49
C ALA A 452 25.10 16.09 31.99
N HIS A 453 24.25 15.25 31.39
CA HIS A 453 24.17 13.83 31.70
C HIS A 453 25.11 12.95 30.86
N GLY A 454 25.83 13.49 29.87
CA GLY A 454 26.74 12.75 28.99
C GLY A 454 26.04 11.78 28.03
N LEU A 455 24.85 12.16 27.54
CA LEU A 455 24.02 11.36 26.64
C LEU A 455 24.14 11.85 25.19
N LYS A 456 24.06 10.93 24.23
CA LYS A 456 23.99 11.29 22.79
C LYS A 456 22.65 12.00 22.54
N HIS A 457 22.71 13.12 21.83
CA HIS A 457 21.57 13.94 21.46
C HIS A 457 21.60 14.23 19.95
N VAL A 458 20.44 14.15 19.31
CA VAL A 458 20.22 14.49 17.91
C VAL A 458 18.96 15.34 17.84
N GLN A 459 19.09 16.57 17.35
CA GLN A 459 17.93 17.43 17.07
C GLN A 459 17.49 17.23 15.62
N VAL A 460 16.18 17.20 15.41
CA VAL A 460 15.55 16.96 14.12
C VAL A 460 14.52 18.05 13.86
N GLN A 461 14.61 18.69 12.69
CA GLN A 461 13.72 19.76 12.24
C GLN A 461 12.98 19.39 10.96
N THR A 462 13.49 18.42 10.18
CA THR A 462 12.88 18.01 8.92
C THR A 462 12.39 16.56 8.94
N LYS A 463 11.43 16.26 8.06
CA LYS A 463 10.94 14.88 7.84
C LYS A 463 12.08 13.93 7.46
N SER A 464 13.05 14.36 6.65
CA SER A 464 14.20 13.54 6.25
C SER A 464 15.12 13.24 7.44
N GLU A 465 15.45 14.27 8.22
CA GLU A 465 16.28 14.11 9.43
C GLU A 465 15.64 13.13 10.44
N LEU A 466 14.32 13.15 10.59
CA LEU A 466 13.62 12.19 11.45
C LEU A 466 13.83 10.76 10.98
N GLN A 467 13.72 10.53 9.67
CA GLN A 467 13.90 9.22 9.06
C GLN A 467 15.31 8.71 9.30
N ASP A 468 16.30 9.55 9.05
CA ASP A 468 17.71 9.22 9.24
C ASP A 468 18.03 8.96 10.73
N ALA A 469 17.48 9.77 11.64
CA ALA A 469 17.65 9.61 13.07
C ALA A 469 17.02 8.31 13.60
N LEU A 470 15.78 8.00 13.21
CA LEU A 470 15.10 6.75 13.58
C LEU A 470 15.82 5.53 12.99
N PHE A 471 16.29 5.61 11.75
CA PHE A 471 17.01 4.52 11.11
C PHE A 471 18.37 4.25 11.77
N THR A 472 19.13 5.31 12.04
CA THR A 472 20.48 5.26 12.62
C THR A 472 20.44 4.79 14.07
N SER A 473 19.57 5.40 14.89
CA SER A 473 19.45 5.09 16.33
C SER A 473 19.07 3.63 16.61
N GLN A 474 18.36 2.99 15.69
CA GLN A 474 18.04 1.57 15.82
C GLN A 474 19.21 0.63 15.49
N ARG A 475 20.22 1.07 14.73
CA ARG A 475 21.41 0.24 14.38
C ARG A 475 22.54 0.36 15.39
N GLU A 476 22.67 1.52 16.00
CA GLU A 476 23.74 1.77 16.94
C GLU A 476 23.49 1.07 18.29
N ASP A 477 24.58 0.74 18.98
CA ASP A 477 24.54 0.08 20.28
C ASP A 477 24.76 1.09 21.43
N VAL A 478 24.13 2.26 21.33
CA VAL A 478 24.22 3.36 22.30
C VAL A 478 22.85 3.95 22.59
N ASP A 479 22.67 4.46 23.81
CA ASP A 479 21.47 5.23 24.15
C ASP A 479 21.48 6.57 23.41
N CYS A 480 20.32 6.98 22.91
CA CYS A 480 20.20 8.19 22.10
C CYS A 480 18.92 8.96 22.47
N ILE A 481 19.05 10.27 22.63
CA ILE A 481 17.93 11.20 22.71
C ILE A 481 17.73 11.83 21.33
N VAL A 482 16.56 11.64 20.74
CA VAL A 482 16.17 12.30 19.49
C VAL A 482 15.13 13.35 19.86
N GLU A 483 15.48 14.62 19.69
CA GLU A 483 14.59 15.75 19.93
C GLU A 483 13.95 16.16 18.61
N VAL A 484 12.62 16.08 18.55
CA VAL A 484 11.82 16.57 17.42
C VAL A 484 11.33 17.96 17.77
N ASP A 485 11.83 18.96 17.04
CA ASP A 485 11.36 20.33 17.17
C ASP A 485 10.03 20.49 16.44
N SER A 486 9.04 21.05 17.12
CA SER A 486 7.68 21.23 16.59
C SER A 486 7.02 22.44 17.23
N GLU A 487 5.88 22.89 16.69
CA GLU A 487 5.18 24.07 17.17
C GLU A 487 3.72 23.75 17.51
N ILE A 488 3.22 24.30 18.62
CA ILE A 488 1.82 24.11 19.05
C ILE A 488 0.86 24.54 17.95
N ASP A 489 1.03 25.72 17.36
CA ASP A 489 0.07 26.27 16.40
C ASP A 489 0.05 25.49 15.08
N THR A 490 1.21 25.05 14.61
CA THR A 490 1.35 24.15 13.44
C THR A 490 0.65 22.81 13.71
N ASN A 491 0.85 22.23 14.90
CA ASN A 491 0.16 21.01 15.31
C ASN A 491 -1.36 21.22 15.44
N VAL A 492 -1.84 22.35 15.97
CA VAL A 492 -3.28 22.67 16.04
C VAL A 492 -3.89 22.72 14.64
N SER A 493 -3.21 23.38 13.70
CA SER A 493 -3.68 23.52 12.32
C SER A 493 -3.84 22.16 11.65
N ILE A 494 -2.80 21.31 11.70
CA ILE A 494 -2.86 19.98 11.06
C ILE A 494 -3.89 19.06 11.72
N HIS A 495 -4.05 19.10 13.05
CA HIS A 495 -5.10 18.32 13.74
C HIS A 495 -6.51 18.79 13.35
N SER A 496 -6.73 20.10 13.20
CA SER A 496 -8.02 20.62 12.72
C SER A 496 -8.29 20.19 11.28
N ASN A 497 -7.31 20.32 10.39
CA ASN A 497 -7.42 19.87 9.01
C ASN A 497 -7.73 18.37 8.94
N LEU A 498 -6.97 17.54 9.66
CA LEU A 498 -7.21 16.09 9.75
C LEU A 498 -8.63 15.81 10.19
N ARG A 499 -9.14 16.53 11.21
CA ARG A 499 -10.50 16.34 11.70
C ARG A 499 -11.55 16.71 10.65
N ASP A 500 -11.44 17.89 10.07
CA ASP A 500 -12.45 18.42 9.16
C ASP A 500 -12.51 17.65 7.84
N PHE A 501 -11.34 17.30 7.28
CA PHE A 501 -11.26 16.51 6.06
C PHE A 501 -11.62 15.03 6.28
N ASN A 502 -11.21 14.38 7.37
CA ASN A 502 -11.63 13.00 7.64
C ASN A 502 -13.14 12.90 7.87
N ARG A 503 -13.75 13.87 8.57
CA ARG A 503 -15.21 13.94 8.72
C ARG A 503 -15.90 13.94 7.36
N LYS A 504 -15.51 14.84 6.46
CA LYS A 504 -16.08 14.94 5.11
C LYS A 504 -15.80 13.72 4.23
N ALA A 505 -14.58 13.20 4.26
CA ALA A 505 -14.23 11.98 3.55
C ALA A 505 -15.08 10.79 4.04
N SER A 506 -15.35 10.71 5.34
CA SER A 506 -16.18 9.67 5.95
C SER A 506 -17.65 9.79 5.56
N ASP A 507 -18.21 11.00 5.58
CA ASP A 507 -19.58 11.28 5.11
C ASP A 507 -19.74 10.90 3.62
N HIS A 508 -18.79 11.33 2.79
CA HIS A 508 -18.78 11.04 1.36
C HIS A 508 -18.68 9.54 1.08
N ALA A 509 -17.77 8.85 1.77
CA ALA A 509 -17.59 7.40 1.64
C ALA A 509 -18.84 6.63 2.08
N LEU A 510 -19.45 7.00 3.22
CA LEU A 510 -20.68 6.36 3.68
C LEU A 510 -21.83 6.57 2.69
N ASN A 511 -21.98 7.77 2.14
CA ASN A 511 -23.02 8.09 1.15
C ASN A 511 -22.86 7.26 -0.14
N ILE A 512 -21.64 7.22 -0.70
CA ILE A 512 -21.32 6.37 -1.87
C ILE A 512 -21.63 4.92 -1.54
N LEU A 513 -20.97 4.36 -0.53
CA LEU A 513 -21.04 2.93 -0.25
C LEU A 513 -22.45 2.47 0.12
N SER A 514 -23.22 3.31 0.81
CA SER A 514 -24.62 3.02 1.15
C SER A 514 -25.50 2.97 -0.10
N LYS A 515 -25.37 3.93 -1.03
CA LYS A 515 -26.15 3.98 -2.28
C LYS A 515 -25.79 2.84 -3.23
N LEU A 516 -24.51 2.48 -3.31
CA LEU A 516 -24.08 1.35 -4.12
C LEU A 516 -24.50 0.00 -3.49
N SER A 517 -24.92 -0.02 -2.22
CA SER A 517 -25.36 -1.21 -1.50
C SER A 517 -26.89 -1.43 -1.57
N VAL A 518 -27.41 -1.75 -2.76
CA VAL A 518 -28.84 -2.08 -2.94
C VAL A 518 -29.24 -3.33 -2.13
N GLU A 519 -30.48 -3.33 -1.61
CA GLU A 519 -31.11 -4.35 -0.76
C GLU A 519 -31.37 -5.69 -1.49
N ASP A 520 -31.27 -6.80 -0.75
CA ASP A 520 -31.89 -8.12 -0.98
C ASP A 520 -31.49 -9.09 -2.13
N THR A 521 -30.35 -8.92 -2.80
CA THR A 521 -29.81 -10.03 -3.62
C THR A 521 -28.49 -10.57 -3.07
N ASN A 522 -28.41 -11.90 -2.92
CA ASN A 522 -27.29 -12.65 -2.33
C ASN A 522 -25.93 -12.49 -3.06
N SER A 523 -25.85 -11.67 -4.11
CA SER A 523 -24.63 -11.41 -4.89
C SER A 523 -24.46 -9.91 -5.13
N ARG A 524 -23.72 -9.25 -4.23
CA ARG A 524 -23.41 -7.81 -4.27
C ARG A 524 -22.13 -7.45 -5.03
N ASP A 525 -21.40 -8.46 -5.44
CA ASP A 525 -20.13 -8.37 -6.14
C ASP A 525 -20.42 -8.30 -7.63
N PHE A 526 -20.06 -7.19 -8.31
CA PHE A 526 -20.29 -7.13 -9.76
C PHE A 526 -19.24 -7.99 -10.43
N LYS A 527 -19.64 -9.10 -11.04
CA LYS A 527 -18.69 -9.96 -11.74
C LYS A 527 -18.62 -9.58 -13.20
N ILE A 528 -17.40 -9.41 -13.68
CA ILE A 528 -17.12 -9.10 -15.09
C ILE A 528 -17.40 -10.37 -15.90
N ASN A 529 -18.37 -10.30 -16.80
CA ASN A 529 -18.68 -11.39 -17.72
C ASN A 529 -17.65 -11.45 -18.85
N GLN A 530 -17.45 -10.32 -19.54
CA GLN A 530 -16.55 -10.21 -20.68
C GLN A 530 -16.07 -8.77 -20.88
N MET A 531 -14.84 -8.61 -21.38
CA MET A 531 -14.30 -7.36 -21.91
C MET A 531 -13.95 -7.58 -23.39
N ASP A 532 -14.37 -6.66 -24.24
CA ASP A 532 -14.02 -6.61 -25.66
C ASP A 532 -13.41 -5.25 -26.00
N TYR A 533 -12.69 -5.20 -27.13
CA TYR A 533 -12.18 -3.95 -27.64
C TYR A 533 -12.24 -3.87 -29.18
N SER A 534 -12.34 -2.64 -29.70
CA SER A 534 -12.40 -2.37 -31.14
C SER A 534 -11.48 -1.22 -31.51
N LEU A 535 -10.63 -1.41 -32.52
CA LEU A 535 -9.80 -0.36 -33.12
C LEU A 535 -10.71 0.58 -33.92
N TYR A 536 -10.69 1.86 -33.60
CA TYR A 536 -11.36 2.90 -34.37
C TYR A 536 -10.34 3.76 -35.13
N ARG A 537 -10.82 4.39 -36.21
CA ARG A 537 -10.09 5.42 -36.95
C ARG A 537 -11.08 6.49 -37.43
N VAL A 538 -10.86 7.73 -37.01
CA VAL A 538 -11.73 8.87 -37.37
C VAL A 538 -10.93 10.01 -37.98
N GLN A 539 -11.49 10.69 -38.98
CA GLN A 539 -10.86 11.80 -39.69
C GLN A 539 -10.86 13.10 -38.86
N LEU A 540 -9.72 13.79 -38.88
CA LEU A 540 -9.57 15.11 -38.28
C LEU A 540 -9.67 16.24 -39.33
N ASN A 541 -10.28 17.37 -38.95
CA ASN A 541 -10.35 18.62 -39.73
C ASN A 541 -9.01 19.35 -39.80
N ALA A 542 -8.13 19.13 -38.82
CA ALA A 542 -6.80 19.70 -38.72
C ALA A 542 -5.85 18.69 -38.04
N PRO A 543 -4.53 18.74 -38.31
CA PRO A 543 -3.59 17.84 -37.64
C PRO A 543 -3.57 18.08 -36.12
N PRO A 544 -3.20 17.05 -35.32
CA PRO A 544 -2.95 17.25 -33.90
C PRO A 544 -1.87 18.30 -33.66
N THR A 545 -2.04 19.11 -32.61
CA THR A 545 -1.11 20.21 -32.30
C THR A 545 0.26 19.74 -31.79
N SER A 546 0.50 18.43 -31.67
CA SER A 546 1.82 17.86 -31.38
C SER A 546 2.72 17.77 -32.63
N VAL A 547 2.15 17.77 -33.83
CA VAL A 547 2.88 17.51 -35.09
C VAL A 547 3.44 18.81 -35.69
N SER A 548 4.69 18.77 -36.17
CA SER A 548 5.33 19.90 -36.86
C SER A 548 4.67 20.20 -38.22
N PHE A 549 4.35 21.49 -38.46
CA PHE A 549 3.66 22.00 -39.64
C PHE A 549 4.34 21.66 -40.98
N THR A 550 5.65 21.39 -40.98
CA THR A 550 6.45 21.16 -42.21
C THR A 550 6.17 19.83 -42.91
N LYS A 551 5.46 18.87 -42.28
CA LYS A 551 5.14 17.56 -42.88
C LYS A 551 3.78 17.48 -43.60
N PHE A 552 2.92 18.51 -43.56
CA PHE A 552 1.47 18.30 -43.73
C PHE A 552 0.83 18.71 -45.06
N LYS A 553 1.58 19.03 -46.12
CA LYS A 553 0.94 19.61 -47.33
C LYS A 553 0.10 18.66 -48.21
N THR A 554 -0.05 17.36 -47.93
CA THR A 554 -0.64 16.43 -48.92
C THR A 554 -1.50 15.24 -48.43
N SER A 555 -1.87 15.07 -47.15
CA SER A 555 -2.70 13.92 -46.71
C SER A 555 -3.68 14.23 -45.57
N ALA A 556 -4.85 13.57 -45.55
CA ALA A 556 -5.82 13.66 -44.45
C ALA A 556 -5.23 13.13 -43.12
N SER A 557 -5.48 13.85 -42.01
CA SER A 557 -5.12 13.41 -40.65
C SER A 557 -6.19 12.50 -40.09
N TYR A 558 -5.77 11.47 -39.35
CA TYR A 558 -6.65 10.54 -38.66
C TYR A 558 -6.27 10.43 -37.20
N ARG A 559 -7.27 10.15 -36.37
CA ARG A 559 -7.13 9.77 -34.97
C ARG A 559 -7.49 8.30 -34.83
N GLU A 560 -6.58 7.53 -34.26
CA GLU A 560 -6.75 6.09 -34.01
C GLU A 560 -6.68 5.81 -32.51
N GLY A 561 -7.45 4.82 -32.08
CA GLY A 561 -7.52 4.38 -30.69
C GLY A 561 -8.41 3.16 -30.56
N PHE A 562 -8.68 2.73 -29.33
CA PHE A 562 -9.52 1.58 -29.04
C PHE A 562 -10.72 2.00 -28.20
N VAL A 563 -11.88 1.45 -28.51
CA VAL A 563 -13.05 1.44 -27.61
C VAL A 563 -13.02 0.14 -26.83
N ILE A 564 -13.12 0.22 -25.50
CA ILE A 564 -13.35 -0.90 -24.60
C ILE A 564 -14.86 -1.00 -24.34
N SER A 565 -15.40 -2.21 -24.41
CA SER A 565 -16.74 -2.55 -23.93
C SER A 565 -16.62 -3.63 -22.86
N LEU A 566 -17.13 -3.36 -21.66
CA LEU A 566 -17.08 -4.28 -20.52
C LEU A 566 -18.50 -4.63 -20.10
N SER A 567 -18.85 -5.91 -20.14
CA SER A 567 -20.15 -6.44 -19.72
C SER A 567 -20.09 -7.08 -18.34
N LEU A 568 -21.11 -6.82 -17.53
CA LEU A 568 -21.33 -7.47 -16.23
C LEU A 568 -22.28 -8.67 -16.40
N GLU A 569 -22.28 -9.59 -15.43
CA GLU A 569 -23.16 -10.78 -15.45
C GLU A 569 -24.67 -10.47 -15.52
N ASP A 570 -25.10 -9.26 -15.15
CA ASP A 570 -26.50 -8.81 -15.27
C ASP A 570 -26.85 -8.18 -16.63
N GLY A 571 -25.89 -8.12 -17.56
CA GLY A 571 -26.05 -7.52 -18.88
C GLY A 571 -25.76 -6.02 -18.96
N SER A 572 -25.42 -5.36 -17.84
CA SER A 572 -24.97 -3.96 -17.87
C SER A 572 -23.65 -3.82 -18.61
N ILE A 573 -23.48 -2.74 -19.38
CA ILE A 573 -22.30 -2.50 -20.21
C ILE A 573 -21.68 -1.15 -19.86
N GLY A 574 -20.37 -1.13 -19.67
CA GLY A 574 -19.58 0.08 -19.54
C GLY A 574 -18.64 0.27 -20.72
N PHE A 575 -18.46 1.52 -21.15
CA PHE A 575 -17.56 1.89 -22.23
C PHE A 575 -16.34 2.66 -21.72
N GLY A 576 -15.21 2.46 -22.37
CA GLY A 576 -13.99 3.23 -22.14
C GLY A 576 -13.27 3.53 -23.45
N GLU A 577 -12.54 4.63 -23.48
CA GLU A 577 -11.71 4.99 -24.63
C GLU A 577 -10.22 4.87 -24.27
N VAL A 578 -9.44 4.24 -25.14
CA VAL A 578 -7.98 4.15 -25.05
C VAL A 578 -7.38 4.78 -26.30
N ALA A 579 -6.88 5.99 -26.16
CA ALA A 579 -6.46 6.79 -27.30
C ALA A 579 -5.00 7.28 -27.08
N PRO A 580 -3.97 6.44 -27.30
CA PRO A 580 -2.58 6.89 -27.18
C PRO A 580 -2.24 7.91 -28.27
N LEU A 581 -1.32 8.84 -27.98
CA LEU A 581 -0.80 9.90 -28.85
C LEU A 581 0.72 9.98 -28.71
N GLU A 582 1.40 10.77 -29.53
CA GLU A 582 2.86 10.99 -29.49
C GLU A 582 3.41 11.44 -28.12
N ILE A 583 2.57 12.03 -27.26
CA ILE A 583 2.93 12.43 -25.90
C ILE A 583 2.97 11.27 -24.90
N HIS A 584 2.42 10.12 -25.28
CA HIS A 584 2.42 8.90 -24.48
C HIS A 584 3.73 8.12 -24.72
N LYS A 585 4.11 7.29 -23.75
CA LYS A 585 5.25 6.36 -23.95
C LYS A 585 4.85 5.18 -24.82
N GLU A 586 3.58 4.82 -24.77
CA GLU A 586 2.94 3.74 -25.50
C GLU A 586 2.45 4.19 -26.89
N ASN A 587 2.59 3.30 -27.87
CA ASN A 587 1.91 3.41 -29.18
C ASN A 587 0.73 2.43 -29.27
N LEU A 588 0.00 2.46 -30.41
CA LEU A 588 -1.17 1.61 -30.63
C LEU A 588 -0.89 0.10 -30.49
N LEU A 589 0.29 -0.36 -30.92
CA LEU A 589 0.66 -1.77 -30.80
C LEU A 589 0.92 -2.14 -29.33
N ASP A 590 1.66 -1.30 -28.60
CA ASP A 590 1.93 -1.51 -27.17
C ASP A 590 0.62 -1.57 -26.37
N VAL A 591 -0.31 -0.68 -26.69
CA VAL A 591 -1.66 -0.63 -26.10
C VAL A 591 -2.44 -1.90 -26.40
N GLU A 592 -2.46 -2.36 -27.66
CA GLU A 592 -3.24 -3.53 -28.05
C GLU A 592 -2.77 -4.79 -27.34
N GLU A 593 -1.46 -4.99 -27.18
CA GLU A 593 -0.92 -6.14 -26.44
C GLU A 593 -1.36 -6.15 -24.98
N GLN A 594 -1.37 -4.99 -24.31
CA GLN A 594 -1.92 -4.89 -22.96
C GLN A 594 -3.42 -5.16 -22.93
N LEU A 595 -4.19 -4.67 -23.91
CA LEU A 595 -5.62 -4.96 -24.01
C LEU A 595 -5.88 -6.46 -24.18
N ARG A 596 -5.10 -7.16 -25.00
CA ARG A 596 -5.19 -8.62 -25.17
C ARG A 596 -4.91 -9.38 -23.87
N PHE A 597 -3.92 -8.93 -23.09
CA PHE A 597 -3.67 -9.47 -21.75
C PHE A 597 -4.89 -9.21 -20.83
N LEU A 598 -5.38 -7.97 -20.79
CA LEU A 598 -6.44 -7.56 -19.87
C LEU A 598 -7.76 -8.27 -20.15
N VAL A 599 -8.14 -8.48 -21.42
CA VAL A 599 -9.36 -9.24 -21.78
C VAL A 599 -9.39 -10.60 -21.07
N HIS A 600 -8.25 -11.28 -20.95
CA HIS A 600 -8.16 -12.54 -20.22
C HIS A 600 -8.11 -12.34 -18.70
N ALA A 601 -7.31 -11.37 -18.22
CA ALA A 601 -7.06 -11.18 -16.80
C ALA A 601 -8.29 -10.67 -16.02
N VAL A 602 -9.14 -9.84 -16.65
CA VAL A 602 -10.32 -9.24 -16.01
C VAL A 602 -11.54 -10.15 -16.03
N GLN A 603 -11.57 -11.16 -16.90
CA GLN A 603 -12.72 -12.04 -17.06
C GLN A 603 -13.01 -12.80 -15.75
N GLY A 604 -14.28 -12.78 -15.32
CA GLY A 604 -14.73 -13.45 -14.10
C GLY A 604 -14.29 -12.78 -12.79
N LYS A 605 -13.60 -11.63 -12.84
CA LYS A 605 -13.18 -10.89 -11.65
C LYS A 605 -14.34 -10.08 -11.08
N THR A 606 -14.34 -9.96 -9.76
CA THR A 606 -15.29 -9.14 -9.02
C THR A 606 -14.84 -7.68 -8.99
N ILE A 607 -15.76 -6.77 -9.27
CA ILE A 607 -15.64 -5.33 -9.08
C ILE A 607 -16.18 -5.00 -7.69
N ASN A 608 -15.36 -4.33 -6.89
CA ASN A 608 -15.75 -3.91 -5.55
C ASN A 608 -16.50 -2.57 -5.62
N ASN A 609 -17.48 -2.38 -4.73
CA ASN A 609 -18.23 -1.12 -4.62
C ASN A 609 -17.39 0.07 -4.14
N ILE A 610 -16.14 -0.13 -3.75
CA ILE A 610 -15.21 0.94 -3.35
C ILE A 610 -14.57 1.68 -4.53
N LEU A 611 -14.67 1.16 -5.77
CA LEU A 611 -13.99 1.77 -6.93
C LEU A 611 -14.36 3.25 -7.16
N PRO A 612 -15.64 3.67 -7.06
CA PRO A 612 -16.03 5.07 -7.27
C PRO A 612 -15.42 6.07 -6.28
N LEU A 613 -14.76 5.60 -5.22
CA LEU A 613 -14.08 6.48 -4.26
C LEU A 613 -12.78 7.10 -4.80
N LEU A 614 -12.18 6.53 -5.87
CA LEU A 614 -10.95 7.02 -6.53
C LEU A 614 -9.69 7.19 -5.65
N LYS A 615 -9.73 6.75 -4.39
CA LYS A 615 -8.67 6.95 -3.38
C LYS A 615 -7.86 5.67 -3.20
N CYS A 616 -7.04 5.33 -4.20
CA CYS A 616 -6.30 4.06 -4.31
C CYS A 616 -7.18 2.81 -4.46
N SER A 617 -8.48 2.97 -4.70
CA SER A 617 -9.42 1.87 -4.91
C SER A 617 -9.14 1.09 -6.19
N PHE A 618 -8.77 1.75 -7.29
CA PHE A 618 -8.40 1.11 -8.56
C PHE A 618 -7.04 0.44 -8.47
N SER A 619 -6.03 1.10 -7.92
CA SER A 619 -4.72 0.48 -7.72
C SER A 619 -4.81 -0.76 -6.83
N SER A 620 -5.58 -0.71 -5.74
CA SER A 620 -5.84 -1.88 -4.89
C SER A 620 -6.57 -2.99 -5.64
N TRP A 621 -7.58 -2.65 -6.46
CA TRP A 621 -8.31 -3.64 -7.26
C TRP A 621 -7.44 -4.30 -8.33
N ILE A 622 -6.63 -3.53 -9.05
CA ILE A 622 -5.69 -4.05 -10.06
C ILE A 622 -4.71 -5.02 -9.41
N TRP A 623 -4.10 -4.64 -8.28
CA TRP A 623 -3.18 -5.51 -7.55
C TRP A 623 -3.87 -6.78 -7.07
N ASN A 624 -4.93 -6.64 -6.25
CA ASN A 624 -5.54 -7.78 -5.56
C ASN A 624 -6.32 -8.71 -6.50
N ASN A 625 -7.01 -8.20 -7.52
CA ASN A 625 -7.83 -9.01 -8.42
C ASN A 625 -7.11 -9.46 -9.68
N LEU A 626 -6.24 -8.62 -10.27
CA LEU A 626 -5.52 -8.95 -11.50
C LEU A 626 -4.12 -9.51 -11.25
N GLY A 627 -3.54 -9.31 -10.06
CA GLY A 627 -2.23 -9.86 -9.73
C GLY A 627 -1.11 -9.21 -10.54
N ILE A 628 -1.25 -7.91 -10.85
CA ILE A 628 -0.23 -7.15 -11.58
C ILE A 628 0.04 -5.83 -10.86
N PRO A 629 1.26 -5.27 -10.94
CA PRO A 629 1.54 -3.94 -10.41
C PRO A 629 0.68 -2.89 -11.15
N PRO A 630 -0.08 -2.04 -10.44
CA PRO A 630 -0.90 -0.99 -11.04
C PRO A 630 -0.14 0.01 -11.92
N GLY A 631 1.15 0.21 -11.67
CA GLY A 631 2.03 1.03 -12.51
C GLY A 631 2.42 0.38 -13.84
N SER A 632 2.28 -0.95 -13.97
CA SER A 632 2.61 -1.67 -15.21
C SER A 632 1.59 -1.48 -16.32
N ILE A 633 0.38 -0.99 -16.02
CA ILE A 633 -0.64 -0.67 -17.03
C ILE A 633 -0.31 0.70 -17.62
N PHE A 634 -0.25 0.78 -18.95
CA PHE A 634 0.00 2.04 -19.65
C PHE A 634 -1.07 3.08 -19.33
N PRO A 635 -0.70 4.37 -19.20
CA PRO A 635 -1.63 5.43 -18.84
C PRO A 635 -2.95 5.44 -19.63
N SER A 636 -2.87 5.33 -20.96
CA SER A 636 -4.08 5.38 -21.79
C SER A 636 -4.96 4.15 -21.56
N VAL A 637 -4.35 2.97 -21.39
CA VAL A 637 -5.03 1.69 -21.12
C VAL A 637 -5.73 1.75 -19.76
N ARG A 638 -5.02 2.24 -18.74
CA ARG A 638 -5.56 2.40 -17.40
C ARG A 638 -6.74 3.37 -17.41
N CYS A 639 -6.64 4.50 -18.10
CA CYS A 639 -7.76 5.44 -18.24
C CYS A 639 -8.98 4.79 -18.88
N GLY A 640 -8.81 4.05 -19.98
CA GLY A 640 -9.93 3.34 -20.62
C GLY A 640 -10.54 2.25 -19.74
N LEU A 641 -9.73 1.50 -19.00
CA LEU A 641 -10.20 0.48 -18.06
C LEU A 641 -10.98 1.08 -16.89
N GLU A 642 -10.46 2.13 -16.25
CA GLU A 642 -11.16 2.83 -15.17
C GLU A 642 -12.48 3.43 -15.67
N MET A 643 -12.48 4.01 -16.88
CA MET A 643 -13.69 4.52 -17.53
C MET A 643 -14.73 3.44 -17.78
N ALA A 644 -14.33 2.28 -18.32
CA ALA A 644 -15.23 1.16 -18.58
C ALA A 644 -15.83 0.60 -17.29
N LEU A 645 -15.01 0.45 -16.23
CA LEU A 645 -15.46 -0.04 -14.93
C LEU A 645 -16.45 0.92 -14.26
N LEU A 646 -16.15 2.23 -14.22
CA LEU A 646 -17.07 3.23 -13.67
C LEU A 646 -18.37 3.29 -14.47
N SER A 647 -18.28 3.29 -15.80
CA SER A 647 -19.44 3.30 -16.67
C SER A 647 -20.32 2.06 -16.49
N ALA A 648 -19.72 0.88 -16.27
CA ALA A 648 -20.47 -0.34 -16.02
C ALA A 648 -21.23 -0.30 -14.67
N ILE A 649 -20.59 0.23 -13.61
CA ILE A 649 -21.23 0.45 -12.31
C ILE A 649 -22.39 1.44 -12.45
N ALA A 650 -22.17 2.54 -13.17
CA ALA A 650 -23.16 3.59 -13.42
C ALA A 650 -24.36 3.03 -14.20
N SER A 651 -24.11 2.28 -15.27
CA SER A 651 -25.13 1.61 -16.10
C SER A 651 -26.00 0.69 -15.27
N ARG A 652 -25.42 -0.16 -14.41
CA ARG A 652 -26.16 -1.09 -13.56
C ARG A 652 -27.11 -0.38 -12.59
N GLN A 653 -26.70 0.78 -12.10
CA GLN A 653 -27.50 1.58 -11.16
C GLN A 653 -28.45 2.55 -11.85
N ASN A 654 -28.52 2.52 -13.18
CA ASN A 654 -29.28 3.48 -13.98
C ASN A 654 -28.92 4.93 -13.60
N SER A 655 -27.62 5.20 -13.42
CA SER A 655 -27.07 6.45 -12.91
C SER A 655 -25.87 6.92 -13.74
N THR A 656 -25.41 8.15 -13.55
CA THR A 656 -24.28 8.71 -14.30
C THR A 656 -22.94 8.41 -13.61
N LEU A 657 -21.82 8.57 -14.32
CA LEU A 657 -20.49 8.43 -13.73
C LEU A 657 -20.33 9.46 -12.58
N LEU A 658 -20.78 10.71 -12.79
CA LEU A 658 -20.76 11.75 -11.76
C LEU A 658 -21.56 11.34 -10.51
N ASP A 659 -22.72 10.72 -10.68
CA ASP A 659 -23.58 10.33 -9.56
C ASP A 659 -23.00 9.22 -8.69
N ILE A 660 -22.24 8.28 -9.29
CA ILE A 660 -21.60 7.19 -8.53
C ILE A 660 -20.32 7.65 -7.81
N ILE A 661 -19.57 8.61 -8.36
CA ILE A 661 -18.35 9.15 -7.72
C ILE A 661 -18.64 10.34 -6.79
N ASN A 662 -19.80 10.99 -6.93
CA ASN A 662 -20.26 12.08 -6.07
C ASN A 662 -21.80 12.11 -5.96
N PRO A 663 -22.40 11.19 -5.18
CA PRO A 663 -23.83 11.12 -5.01
C PRO A 663 -24.39 12.36 -4.33
N ALA A 664 -25.53 12.88 -4.81
CA ALA A 664 -26.18 14.06 -4.24
C ALA A 664 -26.49 13.85 -2.75
N SER A 665 -26.16 14.82 -1.90
CA SER A 665 -26.83 14.99 -0.62
C SER A 665 -28.17 15.68 -0.84
N GLU A 666 -29.17 15.44 0.03
CA GLU A 666 -30.47 16.13 -0.03
C GLU A 666 -30.33 17.67 0.00
N GLU A 667 -29.20 18.20 0.50
CA GLU A 667 -28.89 19.63 0.58
C GLU A 667 -28.26 20.24 -0.68
N SER A 668 -27.90 19.46 -1.71
CA SER A 668 -27.19 19.97 -2.91
C SER A 668 -28.08 19.91 -4.16
N SER A 669 -28.93 20.92 -4.36
CA SER A 669 -29.82 21.03 -5.53
C SER A 669 -29.14 21.53 -6.82
N ASP A 670 -27.86 21.91 -6.78
CA ASP A 670 -27.14 22.54 -7.90
C ASP A 670 -26.21 21.57 -8.66
N LYS A 671 -26.73 20.39 -9.03
CA LYS A 671 -26.02 19.43 -9.90
C LYS A 671 -26.00 19.85 -11.37
N SER A 672 -26.90 20.75 -11.78
CA SER A 672 -27.06 21.19 -13.18
C SER A 672 -26.19 22.39 -13.56
N SER A 673 -25.07 22.62 -12.87
CA SER A 673 -24.13 23.68 -13.25
C SER A 673 -23.14 23.13 -14.28
N PRO A 674 -23.24 23.55 -15.55
CA PRO A 674 -22.38 23.08 -16.65
C PRO A 674 -20.89 23.45 -16.50
N VAL A 675 -20.06 22.71 -17.21
CA VAL A 675 -18.60 22.84 -17.26
C VAL A 675 -18.20 23.79 -18.38
N GLN A 676 -17.50 24.88 -18.05
CA GLN A 676 -17.01 25.84 -19.03
C GLN A 676 -15.89 25.26 -19.88
N ILE A 677 -15.92 25.53 -21.19
CA ILE A 677 -14.92 25.03 -22.13
C ILE A 677 -13.96 26.13 -22.54
N CYS A 678 -12.67 25.82 -22.46
CA CYS A 678 -11.61 26.63 -23.02
C CYS A 678 -11.40 26.27 -24.49
N ALA A 679 -11.52 27.26 -25.38
CA ALA A 679 -11.18 27.09 -26.78
C ALA A 679 -9.67 26.94 -26.96
N LEU A 680 -9.26 26.25 -28.03
CA LEU A 680 -7.86 26.10 -28.41
C LEU A 680 -7.60 26.84 -29.72
N ILE A 681 -6.45 27.49 -29.84
CA ILE A 681 -5.96 28.08 -31.09
C ILE A 681 -4.52 27.61 -31.32
N ASP A 682 -4.27 27.08 -32.51
CA ASP A 682 -2.93 26.77 -32.99
C ASP A 682 -2.39 27.97 -33.79
N SER A 683 -1.28 28.57 -33.36
CA SER A 683 -0.83 29.90 -33.79
C SER A 683 0.10 29.88 -35.02
N TYR A 684 -0.13 28.99 -35.99
CA TYR A 684 0.71 28.93 -37.19
C TYR A 684 0.50 30.12 -38.16
N GLY A 685 -0.67 30.77 -38.14
CA GLY A 685 -0.97 31.95 -38.97
C GLY A 685 -0.39 33.24 -38.39
N SER A 686 -0.39 34.34 -39.15
CA SER A 686 0.08 35.65 -38.68
C SER A 686 -0.61 36.12 -37.39
N PRO A 687 -0.01 37.06 -36.61
CA PRO A 687 -0.65 37.63 -35.42
C PRO A 687 -2.08 38.13 -35.65
N MET A 688 -2.34 38.74 -36.81
CA MET A 688 -3.67 39.24 -37.19
C MET A 688 -4.66 38.11 -37.51
N GLU A 689 -4.24 37.05 -38.19
CA GLU A 689 -5.07 35.88 -38.46
C GLU A 689 -5.45 35.16 -37.15
N THR A 690 -4.48 34.99 -36.25
CA THR A 690 -4.71 34.39 -34.93
C THR A 690 -5.69 35.22 -34.10
N ALA A 691 -5.54 36.56 -34.12
CA ALA A 691 -6.48 37.47 -33.47
C ALA A 691 -7.89 37.42 -34.07
N PHE A 692 -8.01 37.24 -35.39
CA PHE A 692 -9.30 37.07 -36.06
C PHE A 692 -9.99 35.76 -35.65
N VAL A 693 -9.26 34.64 -35.61
CA VAL A 693 -9.77 33.36 -35.12
C VAL A 693 -10.23 33.47 -33.67
N ALA A 694 -9.43 34.11 -32.81
CA ALA A 694 -9.81 34.37 -31.42
C ALA A 694 -11.10 35.19 -31.31
N SER A 695 -11.25 36.23 -32.13
CA SER A 695 -12.47 37.05 -32.17
C SER A 695 -13.71 36.25 -32.57
N ASN A 696 -13.58 35.29 -33.49
CA ASN A 696 -14.68 34.44 -33.92
C ASN A 696 -15.10 33.47 -32.79
N LEU A 697 -14.13 32.87 -32.10
CA LEU A 697 -14.41 32.02 -30.94
C LEU A 697 -15.12 32.79 -29.82
N VAL A 698 -14.73 34.04 -29.57
CA VAL A 698 -15.47 34.91 -28.62
C VAL A 698 -16.89 35.18 -29.09
N ALA A 699 -17.09 35.41 -30.40
CA ALA A 699 -18.43 35.60 -30.96
C ALA A 699 -19.31 34.34 -30.88
N GLU A 700 -18.70 33.16 -30.89
CA GLU A 700 -19.36 31.87 -30.61
C GLU A 700 -19.66 31.67 -29.12
N GLY A 701 -19.17 32.54 -28.25
CA GLY A 701 -19.43 32.54 -26.80
C GLY A 701 -18.32 31.96 -25.94
N PHE A 702 -17.13 31.68 -26.45
CA PHE A 702 -16.03 31.24 -25.60
C PHE A 702 -15.51 32.38 -24.71
N THR A 703 -15.47 32.15 -23.40
CA THR A 703 -14.97 33.10 -22.40
C THR A 703 -13.50 32.88 -22.03
N ALA A 704 -12.94 31.74 -22.41
CA ALA A 704 -11.53 31.39 -22.21
C ALA A 704 -10.91 30.80 -23.48
N ILE A 705 -9.72 31.27 -23.84
CA ILE A 705 -8.98 30.86 -25.03
C ILE A 705 -7.55 30.51 -24.65
N LYS A 706 -7.12 29.31 -25.03
CA LYS A 706 -5.72 28.86 -24.97
C LYS A 706 -5.07 28.99 -26.34
N ILE A 707 -3.92 29.65 -26.37
CA ILE A 707 -3.14 29.92 -27.58
C ILE A 707 -1.84 29.13 -27.46
N LYS A 708 -1.60 28.20 -28.38
CA LYS A 708 -0.28 27.57 -28.50
C LYS A 708 0.74 28.63 -28.89
N VAL A 709 1.89 28.66 -28.24
CA VAL A 709 3.03 29.56 -28.55
C VAL A 709 4.28 28.70 -28.79
N ALA A 710 5.43 29.33 -29.03
CA ALA A 710 6.68 28.63 -29.35
C ALA A 710 6.54 27.71 -30.58
N ARG A 711 5.69 28.12 -31.53
CA ARG A 711 5.45 27.40 -32.80
C ARG A 711 6.43 27.84 -33.89
N ARG A 712 7.09 28.97 -33.67
CA ARG A 712 7.98 29.64 -34.62
C ARG A 712 9.36 29.77 -33.99
N SER A 713 10.34 30.08 -34.82
CA SER A 713 11.74 30.21 -34.40
C SER A 713 12.05 31.49 -33.63
N ASP A 714 11.20 32.52 -33.67
CA ASP A 714 11.43 33.80 -32.97
C ASP A 714 10.30 34.09 -31.95
N PRO A 715 10.61 34.19 -30.64
CA PRO A 715 9.64 34.58 -29.61
C PRO A 715 8.96 35.94 -29.84
N ASP A 716 9.56 36.87 -30.59
CA ASP A 716 8.94 38.18 -30.88
C ASP A 716 7.64 38.05 -31.67
N GLU A 717 7.50 37.02 -32.49
CA GLU A 717 6.27 36.75 -33.22
C GLU A 717 5.16 36.22 -32.31
N ASP A 718 5.49 35.40 -31.32
CA ASP A 718 4.54 34.93 -30.31
C ASP A 718 4.09 36.08 -29.40
N ILE A 719 5.02 36.98 -29.03
CA ILE A 719 4.71 38.22 -28.30
C ILE A 719 3.71 39.09 -29.10
N ALA A 720 3.97 39.29 -30.40
CA ALA A 720 3.08 40.05 -31.27
C ALA A 720 1.70 39.40 -31.38
N THR A 721 1.65 38.07 -31.47
CA THR A 721 0.41 37.28 -31.52
C THR A 721 -0.44 37.49 -30.26
N ILE A 722 0.13 37.34 -29.08
CA ILE A 722 -0.59 37.54 -27.82
C ILE A 722 -1.11 38.98 -27.68
N ARG A 723 -0.29 39.98 -28.04
CA ARG A 723 -0.69 41.39 -27.97
C ARG A 723 -1.85 41.71 -28.90
N GLU A 724 -1.81 41.22 -30.14
CA GLU A 724 -2.86 41.50 -31.12
C GLU A 724 -4.16 40.76 -30.79
N VAL A 725 -4.06 39.51 -30.30
CA VAL A 725 -5.23 38.78 -29.78
C VAL A 725 -5.85 39.54 -28.62
N ARG A 726 -5.07 39.93 -27.60
CA ARG A 726 -5.57 40.66 -26.43
C ARG A 726 -6.25 41.99 -26.82
N LYS A 727 -5.66 42.73 -27.75
CA LYS A 727 -6.23 43.98 -28.29
C LYS A 727 -7.58 43.74 -28.98
N LYS A 728 -7.73 42.60 -29.67
CA LYS A 728 -8.95 42.26 -30.41
C LYS A 728 -10.08 41.74 -29.51
N VAL A 729 -9.78 40.87 -28.55
CA VAL A 729 -10.80 40.20 -27.72
C VAL A 729 -11.13 40.93 -26.41
N GLY A 730 -10.31 41.90 -26.02
CA GLY A 730 -10.49 42.68 -24.78
C GLY A 730 -10.01 41.95 -23.53
N ARG A 731 -10.15 42.59 -22.35
CA ARG A 731 -9.62 42.08 -21.06
C ARG A 731 -10.54 41.10 -20.34
N ASN A 732 -11.82 41.04 -20.71
CA ASN A 732 -12.81 40.18 -20.05
C ASN A 732 -12.66 38.70 -20.46
N ILE A 733 -11.96 38.42 -21.57
CA ILE A 733 -11.70 37.07 -22.05
C ILE A 733 -10.45 36.53 -21.36
N VAL A 734 -10.56 35.34 -20.77
CA VAL A 734 -9.42 34.66 -20.16
C VAL A 734 -8.49 34.18 -21.27
N LEU A 735 -7.22 34.58 -21.23
CA LEU A 735 -6.20 34.11 -22.18
C LEU A 735 -5.16 33.26 -21.46
N ARG A 736 -4.82 32.13 -22.06
CA ARG A 736 -3.75 31.22 -21.64
C ARG A 736 -2.78 31.05 -22.80
N ALA A 737 -1.49 30.91 -22.49
CA ALA A 737 -0.47 30.55 -23.45
C ALA A 737 0.07 29.15 -23.14
N ASP A 738 0.55 28.42 -24.14
CA ASP A 738 1.04 27.05 -23.97
C ASP A 738 2.25 26.82 -24.88
N ALA A 739 3.43 26.74 -24.26
CA ALA A 739 4.72 26.69 -24.94
C ALA A 739 5.24 25.26 -25.14
N ASN A 740 4.65 24.25 -24.47
CA ASN A 740 5.03 22.84 -24.54
C ASN A 740 6.56 22.61 -24.38
N ARG A 741 7.21 23.27 -23.42
CA ARG A 741 8.64 23.14 -23.12
C ARG A 741 9.59 23.45 -24.30
N LYS A 742 9.24 24.41 -25.16
CA LYS A 742 10.02 24.69 -26.38
C LYS A 742 10.98 25.87 -26.31
N TRP A 743 10.84 26.76 -25.33
CA TRP A 743 11.74 27.90 -25.16
C TRP A 743 12.85 27.58 -24.19
N THR A 744 14.03 28.11 -24.49
CA THR A 744 15.09 28.25 -23.48
C THR A 744 14.64 29.22 -22.39
N TYR A 745 15.32 29.17 -21.23
CA TYR A 745 15.03 30.08 -20.12
C TYR A 745 14.99 31.56 -20.54
N ASP A 746 15.99 32.03 -21.31
CA ASP A 746 16.11 33.43 -21.72
C ASP A 746 14.98 33.85 -22.68
N GLU A 747 14.57 32.97 -23.58
CA GLU A 747 13.45 33.21 -24.50
C GLU A 747 12.12 33.30 -23.74
N ALA A 748 11.89 32.40 -22.79
CA ALA A 748 10.72 32.43 -21.91
C ALA A 748 10.65 33.74 -21.11
N VAL A 749 11.79 34.19 -20.56
CA VAL A 749 11.90 35.46 -19.83
C VAL A 749 11.61 36.65 -20.74
N LYS A 750 12.15 36.66 -21.97
CA LYS A 750 11.88 37.71 -22.97
C LYS A 750 10.39 37.79 -23.28
N PHE A 751 9.75 36.65 -23.49
CA PHE A 751 8.30 36.56 -23.70
C PHE A 751 7.53 37.12 -22.51
N ALA A 752 7.79 36.62 -21.30
CA ALA A 752 7.08 37.00 -20.08
C ALA A 752 7.13 38.50 -19.79
N ARG A 753 8.31 39.12 -19.90
CA ARG A 753 8.49 40.57 -19.72
C ARG A 753 7.68 41.38 -20.73
N SER A 754 7.56 40.87 -21.94
CA SER A 754 6.92 41.56 -23.06
C SER A 754 5.39 41.45 -23.04
N VAL A 755 4.83 40.42 -22.42
CA VAL A 755 3.37 40.19 -22.34
C VAL A 755 2.76 40.49 -20.97
N LYS A 756 3.51 41.09 -20.04
CA LYS A 756 3.04 41.42 -18.68
C LYS A 756 1.70 42.18 -18.66
N ASP A 757 1.49 43.10 -19.61
CA ASP A 757 0.30 43.95 -19.68
C ASP A 757 -0.88 43.27 -20.42
N CYS A 758 -0.66 42.05 -20.92
CA CYS A 758 -1.66 41.24 -21.62
C CYS A 758 -2.52 40.40 -20.67
N CYS A 759 -2.30 40.44 -19.35
CA CYS A 759 -3.12 39.75 -18.34
C CYS A 759 -3.39 38.29 -18.68
N LEU A 760 -2.37 37.51 -19.00
CA LEU A 760 -2.52 36.05 -19.18
C LEU A 760 -2.88 35.43 -17.83
N GLN A 761 -3.78 34.46 -17.82
CA GLN A 761 -4.12 33.70 -16.60
C GLN A 761 -2.91 32.87 -16.15
N TYR A 762 -2.26 32.21 -17.10
CA TYR A 762 -0.98 31.55 -16.93
C TYR A 762 -0.36 31.21 -18.30
N ILE A 763 0.89 30.79 -18.27
CA ILE A 763 1.56 30.09 -19.36
C ILE A 763 1.85 28.63 -18.98
N GLU A 764 1.49 27.68 -19.84
CA GLU A 764 1.80 26.25 -19.67
C GLU A 764 3.25 26.00 -20.10
N GLU A 765 4.05 25.44 -19.18
CA GLU A 765 5.37 24.84 -19.44
C GLU A 765 6.30 25.73 -20.27
N PRO A 766 6.66 26.92 -19.75
CA PRO A 766 7.32 27.98 -20.50
C PRO A 766 8.77 27.68 -20.87
N VAL A 767 9.43 26.74 -20.19
CA VAL A 767 10.86 26.44 -20.31
C VAL A 767 11.09 24.99 -20.72
N ASP A 768 12.18 24.73 -21.44
CA ASP A 768 12.58 23.41 -21.91
C ASP A 768 13.07 22.48 -20.80
N ASN A 769 13.71 23.03 -19.77
CA ASN A 769 14.16 22.33 -18.59
C ASN A 769 13.18 22.50 -17.41
N GLU A 770 12.67 21.39 -16.88
CA GLU A 770 11.67 21.40 -15.81
C GLU A 770 12.19 21.94 -14.46
N ASP A 771 13.50 21.85 -14.22
CA ASP A 771 14.13 22.37 -13.01
C ASP A 771 14.18 23.92 -13.01
N ASP A 772 14.07 24.55 -14.19
CA ASP A 772 14.06 26.01 -14.34
C ASP A 772 12.66 26.63 -14.14
N ILE A 773 11.60 25.83 -14.00
CA ILE A 773 10.22 26.32 -13.82
C ILE A 773 10.08 27.13 -12.52
N VAL A 774 10.63 26.63 -11.42
CA VAL A 774 10.55 27.32 -10.11
C VAL A 774 11.34 28.62 -10.18
N LYS A 775 12.56 28.57 -10.72
CA LYS A 775 13.39 29.76 -10.95
C LYS A 775 12.67 30.80 -11.83
N PHE A 776 11.98 30.37 -12.88
CA PHE A 776 11.18 31.27 -13.72
C PHE A 776 10.06 31.93 -12.91
N CYS A 777 9.38 31.19 -12.02
CA CYS A 777 8.34 31.74 -11.15
C CYS A 777 8.87 32.72 -10.09
N GLU A 778 10.11 32.56 -9.64
CA GLU A 778 10.77 33.48 -8.70
C GLU A 778 11.16 34.80 -9.37
N GLU A 779 11.64 34.75 -10.62
CA GLU A 779 12.12 35.93 -11.34
C GLU A 779 11.00 36.68 -12.10
N MET A 780 9.93 35.99 -12.50
CA MET A 780 8.85 36.54 -13.33
C MET A 780 7.51 36.54 -12.61
N VAL A 781 6.70 37.58 -12.85
CA VAL A 781 5.34 37.71 -12.27
C VAL A 781 4.28 36.96 -13.10
N LEU A 782 4.65 36.38 -14.24
CA LEU A 782 3.72 35.63 -15.10
C LEU A 782 3.42 34.26 -14.48
N PRO A 783 2.15 33.93 -14.15
CA PRO A 783 1.82 32.65 -13.54
C PRO A 783 2.09 31.48 -14.49
N VAL A 784 2.49 30.33 -13.94
CA VAL A 784 2.81 29.11 -14.69
C VAL A 784 1.77 28.02 -14.41
N ALA A 785 1.48 27.22 -15.44
CA ALA A 785 0.74 25.98 -15.31
C ALA A 785 1.62 24.79 -15.69
N LEU A 786 1.48 23.70 -14.95
CA LEU A 786 2.19 22.43 -15.22
C LEU A 786 1.34 21.54 -16.12
N ASP A 787 1.93 20.96 -17.16
CA ASP A 787 1.30 19.99 -18.07
C ASP A 787 2.26 18.80 -18.28
N GLU A 788 3.29 18.94 -19.13
CA GLU A 788 4.29 17.90 -19.36
C GLU A 788 5.00 17.42 -18.08
N THR A 789 5.20 18.31 -17.10
CA THR A 789 5.76 17.99 -15.79
C THR A 789 4.91 16.97 -15.04
N ILE A 790 3.59 17.12 -15.10
CA ILE A 790 2.64 16.25 -14.42
C ILE A 790 2.60 14.87 -15.09
N ASN A 791 2.76 14.83 -16.40
CA ASN A 791 2.82 13.60 -17.18
C ASN A 791 4.07 12.75 -16.80
N SER A 792 5.12 13.37 -16.25
CA SER A 792 6.36 12.69 -15.83
C SER A 792 6.25 11.94 -14.49
N ILE A 793 5.15 12.11 -13.74
CA ILE A 793 4.94 11.48 -12.43
C ILE A 793 5.08 9.95 -12.50
N GLY A 794 4.57 9.32 -13.57
CA GLY A 794 4.80 7.90 -13.86
C GLY A 794 4.57 6.96 -12.67
N ASP A 795 5.62 6.20 -12.32
CA ASP A 795 5.69 5.28 -11.17
C ASP A 795 6.35 5.89 -9.93
N LYS A 796 6.79 7.16 -9.99
CA LYS A 796 7.38 7.86 -8.83
C LYS A 796 6.29 8.20 -7.82
N ASN A 797 6.69 8.46 -6.57
CA ASN A 797 5.78 8.99 -5.56
C ASN A 797 5.23 10.36 -6.02
N PRO A 798 3.92 10.50 -6.31
CA PRO A 798 3.38 11.74 -6.85
C PRO A 798 3.59 12.94 -5.93
N LEU A 799 3.54 12.76 -4.61
CA LEU A 799 3.75 13.87 -3.66
C LEU A 799 5.16 14.43 -3.72
N GLU A 800 6.18 13.56 -3.85
CA GLU A 800 7.57 13.99 -3.95
C GLU A 800 7.82 14.83 -5.21
N VAL A 801 7.18 14.47 -6.33
CA VAL A 801 7.28 15.24 -7.57
C VAL A 801 6.54 16.57 -7.43
N LEU A 802 5.30 16.54 -6.94
CA LEU A 802 4.45 17.73 -6.85
C LEU A 802 4.99 18.76 -5.84
N GLN A 803 5.60 18.31 -4.73
CA GLN A 803 6.15 19.19 -3.70
C GLN A 803 7.21 20.17 -4.23
N LYS A 804 7.95 19.78 -5.28
CA LYS A 804 8.90 20.68 -5.96
C LYS A 804 8.24 21.93 -6.53
N TYR A 805 6.94 21.86 -6.84
CA TYR A 805 6.19 22.91 -7.50
C TYR A 805 5.16 23.58 -6.58
N SER A 806 5.40 23.58 -5.26
CA SER A 806 4.51 24.25 -4.30
C SER A 806 4.53 25.79 -4.40
N HIS A 807 5.53 26.39 -5.05
CA HIS A 807 5.69 27.84 -5.22
C HIS A 807 4.40 28.52 -5.73
N SER A 808 4.11 29.74 -5.26
CA SER A 808 2.85 30.46 -5.54
C SER A 808 2.72 30.92 -7.00
N GLY A 809 3.85 31.10 -7.70
CA GLY A 809 3.88 31.39 -9.14
C GLY A 809 3.41 30.23 -10.01
N VAL A 810 3.41 28.99 -9.49
CA VAL A 810 2.73 27.85 -10.14
C VAL A 810 1.25 27.94 -9.77
N ALA A 811 0.43 28.46 -10.68
CA ALA A 811 -0.96 28.78 -10.44
C ALA A 811 -1.94 27.67 -10.84
N ALA A 812 -1.55 26.78 -11.76
CA ALA A 812 -2.43 25.73 -12.23
C ALA A 812 -1.71 24.42 -12.57
N VAL A 813 -2.47 23.34 -12.62
CA VAL A 813 -2.05 22.01 -13.04
C VAL A 813 -3.04 21.54 -14.10
N VAL A 814 -2.53 21.28 -15.30
CA VAL A 814 -3.27 20.72 -16.44
C VAL A 814 -3.20 19.20 -16.33
N ILE A 815 -4.37 18.58 -16.20
CA ILE A 815 -4.51 17.14 -15.96
C ILE A 815 -5.17 16.51 -17.17
N LYS A 816 -4.47 15.58 -17.82
CA LYS A 816 -5.00 14.77 -18.91
C LYS A 816 -5.16 13.33 -18.40
N PRO A 817 -6.38 12.86 -18.07
CA PRO A 817 -6.58 11.54 -17.48
C PRO A 817 -5.94 10.40 -18.30
N GLY A 818 -6.02 10.46 -19.63
CA GLY A 818 -5.39 9.50 -20.54
C GLY A 818 -3.85 9.45 -20.45
N VAL A 819 -3.20 10.56 -20.09
CA VAL A 819 -1.74 10.68 -20.05
C VAL A 819 -1.19 10.42 -18.65
N ILE A 820 -1.89 10.87 -17.60
CA ILE A 820 -1.45 10.67 -16.21
C ILE A 820 -1.72 9.25 -15.70
N GLY A 821 -2.67 8.55 -16.33
CA GLY A 821 -2.99 7.15 -16.05
C GLY A 821 -4.25 6.96 -15.22
N GLY A 822 -5.35 7.57 -15.64
CA GLY A 822 -6.70 7.32 -15.13
C GLY A 822 -7.25 8.39 -14.20
N PHE A 823 -8.52 8.21 -13.82
CA PHE A 823 -9.28 9.11 -12.94
C PHE A 823 -8.77 9.09 -11.52
N GLU A 824 -8.31 7.94 -11.00
CA GLU A 824 -7.73 7.85 -9.66
C GLU A 824 -6.48 8.73 -9.52
N LYS A 825 -5.51 8.59 -10.45
CA LYS A 825 -4.30 9.44 -10.44
C LYS A 825 -4.63 10.91 -10.72
N ALA A 826 -5.56 11.18 -11.63
CA ALA A 826 -6.02 12.53 -11.91
C ALA A 826 -6.65 13.20 -10.68
N ALA A 827 -7.49 12.48 -9.93
CA ALA A 827 -8.13 12.97 -8.71
C ALA A 827 -7.11 13.25 -7.62
N PHE A 828 -6.07 12.40 -7.50
CA PHE A 828 -4.95 12.61 -6.59
C PHE A 828 -4.23 13.94 -6.85
N VAL A 829 -3.86 14.20 -8.11
CA VAL A 829 -3.15 15.44 -8.46
C VAL A 829 -4.04 16.66 -8.30
N ALA A 830 -5.31 16.57 -8.69
CA ALA A 830 -6.28 17.65 -8.49
C ALA A 830 -6.47 17.97 -7.00
N ARG A 831 -6.55 16.94 -6.16
CA ARG A 831 -6.65 17.08 -4.70
C ARG A 831 -5.45 17.85 -4.14
N TRP A 832 -4.23 17.50 -4.55
CA TRP A 832 -3.03 18.23 -4.15
C TRP A 832 -3.05 19.69 -4.62
N ALA A 833 -3.42 19.93 -5.89
CA ALA A 833 -3.49 21.26 -6.47
C ALA A 833 -4.46 22.16 -5.68
N HIS A 834 -5.68 21.69 -5.40
CA HIS A 834 -6.69 22.44 -4.66
C HIS A 834 -6.25 22.78 -3.23
N GLN A 835 -5.62 21.84 -2.51
CA GLN A 835 -5.08 22.12 -1.17
C GLN A 835 -4.03 23.24 -1.18
N HIS A 836 -3.22 23.30 -2.23
CA HIS A 836 -2.20 24.34 -2.41
C HIS A 836 -2.74 25.60 -3.09
N GLY A 837 -4.06 25.75 -3.24
CA GLY A 837 -4.69 26.91 -3.85
C GLY A 837 -4.48 27.04 -5.36
N LYS A 838 -4.06 25.97 -6.04
CA LYS A 838 -3.81 25.91 -7.48
C LYS A 838 -5.08 25.45 -8.21
N THR A 839 -5.28 25.93 -9.45
CA THR A 839 -6.40 25.48 -10.29
C THR A 839 -6.08 24.14 -10.94
N ALA A 840 -6.94 23.13 -10.79
CA ALA A 840 -6.85 21.88 -11.54
C ALA A 840 -7.67 21.98 -12.84
N VAL A 841 -7.02 21.88 -13.99
CA VAL A 841 -7.67 21.99 -15.31
C VAL A 841 -7.65 20.63 -15.98
N VAL A 842 -8.79 19.94 -16.03
CA VAL A 842 -8.95 18.76 -16.89
C VAL A 842 -8.81 19.19 -18.36
N SER A 843 -7.97 18.50 -19.12
CA SER A 843 -7.75 18.72 -20.55
C SER A 843 -7.83 17.41 -21.31
N ALA A 844 -8.28 17.50 -22.55
CA ALA A 844 -8.26 16.39 -23.50
C ALA A 844 -6.92 16.31 -24.26
N ALA A 845 -6.50 15.09 -24.58
CA ALA A 845 -5.46 14.74 -25.53
C ALA A 845 -6.10 14.12 -26.79
N PHE A 846 -7.02 14.87 -27.41
CA PHE A 846 -7.80 14.41 -28.57
C PHE A 846 -8.54 13.08 -28.33
N GLU A 847 -9.22 12.97 -27.19
CA GLU A 847 -10.28 11.97 -26.99
C GLU A 847 -11.52 12.35 -27.82
N SER A 848 -12.30 11.34 -28.21
CA SER A 848 -13.54 11.50 -28.95
C SER A 848 -14.69 11.95 -28.04
N ALA A 849 -15.90 12.15 -28.57
CA ALA A 849 -17.10 12.36 -27.75
C ALA A 849 -17.27 11.31 -26.62
N LEU A 850 -16.83 10.07 -26.84
CA LEU A 850 -16.84 9.02 -25.81
C LEU A 850 -16.00 9.41 -24.60
N GLY A 851 -14.69 9.63 -24.75
CA GLY A 851 -13.82 10.02 -23.65
C GLY A 851 -14.15 11.40 -23.07
N LEU A 852 -14.53 12.36 -23.92
CA LEU A 852 -14.93 13.70 -23.48
C LEU A 852 -16.16 13.67 -22.57
N SER A 853 -17.15 12.81 -22.84
CA SER A 853 -18.34 12.68 -22.00
C SER A 853 -18.00 12.25 -20.56
N ALA A 854 -17.01 11.37 -20.40
CA ALA A 854 -16.50 10.97 -19.09
C ALA A 854 -15.65 12.09 -18.45
N TYR A 855 -14.84 12.80 -19.24
CA TYR A 855 -13.98 13.87 -18.75
C TYR A 855 -14.78 15.09 -18.27
N ILE A 856 -15.91 15.41 -18.90
CA ILE A 856 -16.81 16.48 -18.45
C ILE A 856 -17.42 16.13 -17.10
N GLN A 857 -17.93 14.90 -16.92
CA GLN A 857 -18.44 14.43 -15.63
C GLN A 857 -17.35 14.47 -14.55
N PHE A 858 -16.13 14.07 -14.90
CA PHE A 858 -14.98 14.11 -13.99
C PHE A 858 -14.52 15.54 -13.66
N ALA A 859 -14.50 16.46 -14.63
CA ALA A 859 -14.21 17.88 -14.39
C ALA A 859 -15.21 18.50 -13.43
N ARG A 860 -16.50 18.20 -13.60
CA ARG A 860 -17.54 18.65 -12.66
C ARG A 860 -17.32 18.10 -11.25
N TYR A 861 -16.93 16.84 -11.13
CA TYR A 861 -16.53 16.26 -9.84
C TYR A 861 -15.37 17.04 -9.20
N LEU A 862 -14.33 17.37 -9.96
CA LEU A 862 -13.19 18.13 -9.44
C LEU A 862 -13.56 19.56 -9.01
N ASP A 863 -14.45 20.24 -9.76
CA ASP A 863 -14.93 21.57 -9.38
C ASP A 863 -15.73 21.54 -8.07
N LEU A 864 -16.59 20.54 -7.88
CA LEU A 864 -17.32 20.33 -6.63
C LEU A 864 -16.37 20.06 -5.46
N GLN A 865 -15.35 19.23 -5.68
CA GLN A 865 -14.31 18.96 -4.67
C GLN A 865 -13.49 20.21 -4.35
N ASN A 866 -13.17 21.06 -5.33
CA ASN A 866 -12.46 22.32 -5.10
C ASN A 866 -13.28 23.27 -4.22
N ALA A 867 -14.57 23.42 -4.53
CA ALA A 867 -15.48 24.26 -3.75
C ALA A 867 -15.56 23.78 -2.29
N GLU A 868 -15.65 22.46 -2.07
CA GLU A 868 -15.64 21.87 -0.74
C GLU A 868 -14.32 22.10 0.00
N ILE A 869 -13.18 21.87 -0.66
CA ILE A 869 -11.84 22.10 -0.08
C ILE A 869 -11.68 23.55 0.34
N ARG A 870 -12.08 24.51 -0.51
CA ARG A 870 -11.95 25.94 -0.19
C ARG A 870 -12.83 26.34 0.98
N ASN A 871 -14.04 25.79 1.07
CA ASN A 871 -14.91 25.99 2.23
C ASN A 871 -14.24 25.47 3.52
N LEU A 872 -13.72 24.23 3.51
CA LEU A 872 -13.02 23.66 4.66
C LEU A 872 -11.78 24.47 5.07
N MET A 873 -11.07 25.06 4.10
CA MET A 873 -9.92 25.92 4.35
C MET A 873 -10.29 27.38 4.65
N ASN A 874 -11.58 27.72 4.79
CA ASN A 874 -12.09 29.10 4.97
C ASN A 874 -11.55 30.08 3.92
N LYS A 875 -11.45 29.64 2.65
CA LYS A 875 -11.02 30.44 1.51
C LYS A 875 -12.23 30.91 0.69
N GLU A 876 -12.10 32.06 0.03
CA GLU A 876 -13.12 32.54 -0.91
C GLU A 876 -13.40 31.51 -2.01
N PRO A 877 -14.64 31.46 -2.57
CA PRO A 877 -14.98 30.59 -3.69
C PRO A 877 -13.97 30.70 -4.84
N ALA A 878 -13.67 29.57 -5.47
CA ALA A 878 -12.81 29.59 -6.66
C ALA A 878 -13.52 30.31 -7.82
N PRO A 879 -12.78 31.03 -8.68
CA PRO A 879 -13.26 31.39 -10.00
C PRO A 879 -13.67 30.12 -10.78
N ILE A 880 -14.63 30.25 -11.68
CA ILE A 880 -15.05 29.14 -12.55
C ILE A 880 -13.86 28.68 -13.40
N THR A 881 -13.62 27.37 -13.42
CA THR A 881 -12.56 26.77 -14.22
C THR A 881 -13.05 26.50 -15.64
N ALA A 882 -12.43 27.13 -16.64
CA ALA A 882 -12.60 26.70 -18.03
C ALA A 882 -11.66 25.51 -18.33
N HIS A 883 -12.24 24.37 -18.70
CA HIS A 883 -11.55 23.10 -18.94
C HIS A 883 -11.11 22.93 -20.40
N GLY A 884 -10.03 22.19 -20.64
CA GLY A 884 -9.36 22.04 -21.94
C GLY A 884 -10.04 21.04 -22.87
N PHE A 885 -11.33 21.21 -23.17
CA PHE A 885 -12.10 20.31 -24.04
C PHE A 885 -12.28 20.81 -25.48
N GLY A 886 -11.65 21.93 -25.84
CA GLY A 886 -11.79 22.56 -27.16
C GLY A 886 -11.38 21.69 -28.37
N THR A 887 -10.66 20.58 -28.16
CA THR A 887 -10.26 19.65 -29.23
C THR A 887 -11.43 18.94 -29.92
N TYR A 888 -12.64 18.94 -29.33
CA TYR A 888 -13.82 18.33 -29.97
C TYR A 888 -14.09 18.86 -31.38
N LYS A 889 -13.77 20.13 -31.66
CA LYS A 889 -13.92 20.75 -32.99
C LYS A 889 -12.92 20.24 -34.04
N TRP A 890 -11.87 19.52 -33.63
CA TRP A 890 -10.89 18.95 -34.55
C TRP A 890 -11.41 17.68 -35.23
N PHE A 891 -12.44 17.04 -34.69
CA PHE A 891 -13.03 15.84 -35.26
C PHE A 891 -14.01 16.21 -36.37
N LYS A 892 -13.86 15.57 -37.53
CA LYS A 892 -14.82 15.69 -38.65
C LYS A 892 -15.96 14.70 -38.50
N GLU A 893 -15.64 13.54 -37.93
CA GLU A 893 -16.54 12.45 -37.57
C GLU A 893 -16.12 11.93 -36.18
N ASP A 894 -17.02 11.24 -35.48
CA ASP A 894 -16.77 10.73 -34.15
C ASP A 894 -16.89 9.19 -34.09
N VAL A 895 -16.34 8.63 -33.02
CA VAL A 895 -16.40 7.21 -32.65
C VAL A 895 -17.81 6.80 -32.24
N THR A 896 -18.68 7.77 -31.91
CA THR A 896 -20.09 7.54 -31.56
C THR A 896 -21.02 7.99 -32.69
N THR A 897 -22.21 7.38 -32.80
CA THR A 897 -23.23 7.82 -33.78
C THR A 897 -23.97 9.09 -33.37
N GLU A 898 -23.97 9.39 -32.07
CA GLU A 898 -24.58 10.58 -31.48
C GLU A 898 -23.51 11.66 -31.26
N ASN A 899 -23.93 12.92 -31.28
CA ASN A 899 -23.05 14.06 -30.98
C ASN A 899 -23.12 14.40 -29.49
N LEU A 900 -21.97 14.67 -28.89
CA LEU A 900 -21.90 15.23 -27.54
C LEU A 900 -22.37 16.69 -27.56
N ASN A 901 -23.31 17.03 -26.69
CA ASN A 901 -23.89 18.38 -26.61
C ASN A 901 -22.92 19.36 -25.92
N ILE A 902 -22.19 20.11 -26.75
CA ILE A 902 -21.40 21.27 -26.32
C ILE A 902 -22.01 22.50 -26.98
N LEU A 903 -22.67 23.34 -26.20
CA LEU A 903 -23.53 24.40 -26.72
C LEU A 903 -23.26 25.74 -26.02
N TYR A 904 -23.63 26.81 -26.70
CA TYR A 904 -23.66 28.15 -26.12
C TYR A 904 -24.91 28.31 -25.25
N ASP A 905 -24.71 28.69 -23.98
CA ASP A 905 -25.79 29.03 -23.06
C ASP A 905 -26.12 30.54 -23.18
N PRO A 906 -27.35 30.92 -23.60
CA PRO A 906 -27.73 32.33 -23.77
C PRO A 906 -27.77 33.14 -22.46
N ASP A 907 -28.08 32.49 -21.33
CA ASP A 907 -28.25 33.13 -20.03
C ASP A 907 -26.89 33.41 -19.38
N ARG A 908 -25.96 32.45 -19.49
CA ARG A 908 -24.59 32.55 -18.94
C ARG A 908 -23.60 33.17 -19.91
N ARG A 909 -23.95 33.23 -21.20
CA ARG A 909 -23.15 33.77 -22.31
C ARG A 909 -21.78 33.08 -22.45
N SER A 910 -21.78 31.76 -22.33
CA SER A 910 -20.58 30.93 -22.35
C SER A 910 -20.84 29.64 -23.15
N VAL A 911 -19.78 29.10 -23.77
CA VAL A 911 -19.81 27.73 -24.32
C VAL A 911 -19.50 26.74 -23.20
N GLU A 912 -20.44 25.85 -22.94
CA GLU A 912 -20.40 24.94 -21.80
C GLU A 912 -20.88 23.54 -22.18
N ALA A 913 -20.58 22.55 -21.34
CA ALA A 913 -21.10 21.20 -21.43
C ALA A 913 -21.81 20.81 -20.13
N ASP A 914 -23.02 20.29 -20.24
CA ASP A 914 -23.75 19.80 -19.08
C ASP A 914 -23.28 18.38 -18.70
N ALA A 915 -22.91 18.18 -17.43
CA ALA A 915 -22.38 16.91 -16.96
C ALA A 915 -23.45 15.81 -16.89
N VAL A 916 -24.74 16.16 -16.70
CA VAL A 916 -25.84 15.19 -16.67
C VAL A 916 -26.14 14.71 -18.09
N ASP A 917 -26.18 15.61 -19.07
CA ASP A 917 -26.33 15.28 -20.48
C ASP A 917 -25.14 14.43 -20.98
N ALA A 918 -23.90 14.76 -20.59
CA ALA A 918 -22.73 13.93 -20.88
C ALA A 918 -22.84 12.53 -20.24
N GLY A 919 -23.42 12.43 -19.03
CA GLY A 919 -23.73 11.15 -18.39
C GLY A 919 -24.79 10.33 -19.15
N ARG A 920 -25.89 10.97 -19.57
CA ARG A 920 -26.93 10.32 -20.38
C ARG A 920 -26.41 9.89 -21.76
N PHE A 921 -25.51 10.68 -22.35
CA PHE A 921 -24.82 10.32 -23.58
C PHE A 921 -24.02 9.03 -23.42
N LEU A 922 -23.23 8.90 -22.35
CA LEU A 922 -22.40 7.72 -22.10
C LEU A 922 -23.25 6.46 -21.85
N GLN A 923 -24.40 6.58 -21.18
CA GLN A 923 -25.34 5.48 -20.96
C GLN A 923 -25.99 4.98 -22.25
N ASN A 924 -26.33 5.90 -23.16
CA ASN A 924 -26.99 5.58 -24.43
C ASN A 924 -25.99 5.42 -25.59
N CYS A 925 -24.70 5.46 -25.29
CA CYS A 925 -23.62 5.50 -26.28
C CYS A 925 -23.71 4.32 -27.25
N ARG A 926 -23.67 4.64 -28.55
CA ARG A 926 -23.58 3.67 -29.63
C ARG A 926 -22.32 3.94 -30.43
N VAL A 927 -21.44 2.94 -30.45
CA VAL A 927 -20.21 2.98 -31.26
C VAL A 927 -20.59 3.03 -32.73
N ASN A 928 -20.05 4.01 -33.44
CA ASN A 928 -20.19 4.17 -34.88
C ASN A 928 -19.46 3.03 -35.61
N ARG A 929 -20.21 2.15 -36.26
CA ARG A 929 -19.65 1.01 -37.00
C ARG A 929 -18.76 1.43 -38.16
N ASP A 930 -19.00 2.59 -38.75
CA ASP A 930 -18.20 3.10 -39.87
C ASP A 930 -16.82 3.60 -39.40
N ALA A 931 -16.71 4.00 -38.12
CA ALA A 931 -15.44 4.40 -37.51
C ALA A 931 -14.60 3.19 -37.04
N VAL A 932 -15.20 2.01 -36.90
CA VAL A 932 -14.51 0.79 -36.43
C VAL A 932 -13.77 0.13 -37.60
N VAL A 933 -12.45 0.05 -37.48
CA VAL A 933 -11.57 -0.59 -38.48
C VAL A 933 -11.45 -2.09 -38.25
N ARG A 934 -11.35 -2.49 -36.97
CA ARG A 934 -11.13 -3.90 -36.59
C ARG A 934 -11.74 -4.17 -35.22
N ASN A 935 -12.49 -5.26 -35.10
CA ASN A 935 -12.93 -5.79 -33.82
C ASN A 935 -11.93 -6.82 -33.30
N PHE A 936 -11.75 -6.86 -31.98
CA PHE A 936 -11.04 -7.95 -31.35
C PHE A 936 -11.80 -9.27 -31.56
N VAL A 937 -11.05 -10.34 -31.82
CA VAL A 937 -11.54 -11.70 -31.82
C VAL A 937 -10.73 -12.45 -30.78
N GLN A 938 -11.41 -13.08 -29.83
CA GLN A 938 -10.75 -13.78 -28.73
C GLN A 938 -9.87 -14.92 -29.26
N GLU A 939 -8.58 -14.84 -28.93
CA GLU A 939 -7.61 -15.88 -29.28
C GLU A 939 -7.93 -17.19 -28.54
N GLN A 940 -8.11 -18.27 -29.28
CA GLN A 940 -8.32 -19.59 -28.73
C GLN A 940 -6.97 -20.25 -28.49
N VAL A 941 -6.71 -20.66 -27.25
CA VAL A 941 -5.55 -21.50 -26.93
C VAL A 941 -5.96 -22.94 -27.22
N ARG A 942 -5.29 -23.57 -28.21
CA ARG A 942 -5.50 -24.98 -28.53
C ARG A 942 -4.63 -25.81 -27.59
N GLU A 943 -5.25 -26.76 -26.92
CA GLU A 943 -4.55 -27.75 -26.10
C GLU A 943 -4.60 -29.11 -26.80
N TYR A 944 -3.45 -29.77 -26.92
CA TYR A 944 -3.33 -31.13 -27.43
C TYR A 944 -2.18 -31.87 -26.76
N GLN A 945 -2.21 -33.21 -26.83
CA GLN A 945 -1.11 -34.05 -26.37
C GLN A 945 -0.22 -34.46 -27.53
N LEU A 946 1.09 -34.43 -27.29
CA LEU A 946 2.11 -34.89 -28.22
C LEU A 946 2.94 -35.98 -27.56
N ALA A 947 3.13 -37.11 -28.24
CA ALA A 947 4.00 -38.18 -27.81
C ALA A 947 5.25 -38.22 -28.70
N VAL A 948 6.41 -38.30 -28.08
CA VAL A 948 7.71 -38.43 -28.75
C VAL A 948 8.52 -39.55 -28.13
N ASP A 949 9.31 -40.19 -28.97
CA ASP A 949 10.18 -41.29 -28.59
C ASP A 949 11.64 -40.90 -28.80
N THR A 950 12.44 -41.04 -27.74
CA THR A 950 13.91 -41.01 -27.80
C THR A 950 14.45 -42.44 -27.66
N ASP A 951 15.76 -42.58 -27.75
CA ASP A 951 16.44 -43.87 -27.61
C ASP A 951 16.26 -44.47 -26.19
N SER A 952 16.09 -43.62 -25.17
CA SER A 952 16.06 -44.04 -23.75
C SER A 952 14.68 -43.88 -23.09
N VAL A 953 13.83 -42.98 -23.57
CA VAL A 953 12.53 -42.67 -22.97
C VAL A 953 11.44 -42.44 -24.00
N SER A 954 10.21 -42.82 -23.65
CA SER A 954 8.98 -42.37 -24.30
C SER A 954 8.37 -41.24 -23.47
N PHE A 955 8.06 -40.11 -24.10
CA PHE A 955 7.61 -38.90 -23.43
C PHE A 955 6.30 -38.40 -24.06
N THR A 956 5.31 -38.13 -23.23
CA THR A 956 4.07 -37.45 -23.64
C THR A 956 4.00 -36.10 -22.94
N THR A 957 3.70 -35.03 -23.67
CA THR A 957 3.52 -33.68 -23.12
C THR A 957 2.19 -33.08 -23.55
N ASN A 958 1.61 -32.25 -22.69
CA ASN A 958 0.61 -31.29 -23.11
C ASN A 958 1.31 -30.14 -23.86
N VAL A 959 0.68 -29.69 -24.94
CA VAL A 959 1.13 -28.57 -25.76
C VAL A 959 -0.03 -27.57 -25.84
N LEU A 960 0.27 -26.33 -25.48
CA LEU A 960 -0.62 -25.19 -25.61
C LEU A 960 -0.16 -24.33 -26.79
N GLU A 961 -1.05 -24.03 -27.71
CA GLU A 961 -0.74 -23.29 -28.94
C GLU A 961 -1.70 -22.11 -29.14
N ALA A 962 -1.16 -20.93 -29.44
CA ALA A 962 -1.93 -19.72 -29.73
C ALA A 962 -1.30 -18.91 -30.89
N GLY A 963 -2.13 -18.17 -31.64
CA GLY A 963 -1.70 -17.45 -32.84
C GLY A 963 -1.81 -18.30 -34.12
N GLU A 964 -1.87 -17.64 -35.27
CA GLU A 964 -1.90 -18.31 -36.56
C GLU A 964 -0.49 -18.63 -37.07
N SER A 965 -0.36 -19.73 -37.83
CA SER A 965 0.87 -20.13 -38.50
C SER A 965 1.16 -19.19 -39.67
N THR A 966 1.70 -18.02 -39.38
CA THR A 966 2.36 -17.17 -40.39
C THR A 966 3.74 -17.74 -40.69
N ASP A 967 4.35 -17.41 -41.83
CA ASP A 967 5.68 -17.88 -42.26
C ASP A 967 6.85 -17.46 -41.31
N GLY A 968 6.55 -16.97 -40.10
CA GLY A 968 7.49 -16.51 -39.09
C GLY A 968 7.90 -17.59 -38.06
N ILE A 969 8.96 -17.27 -37.33
CA ILE A 969 9.59 -18.13 -36.33
C ILE A 969 8.66 -18.36 -35.14
N ALA A 970 8.47 -19.63 -34.75
CA ALA A 970 7.65 -19.98 -33.60
C ALA A 970 8.35 -19.65 -32.27
N VAL A 971 7.60 -19.15 -31.29
CA VAL A 971 8.08 -18.85 -29.94
C VAL A 971 7.65 -19.97 -29.00
N VAL A 972 8.63 -20.63 -28.38
CA VAL A 972 8.39 -21.80 -27.51
C VAL A 972 8.77 -21.47 -26.06
N PHE A 973 7.81 -21.62 -25.15
CA PHE A 973 7.92 -21.26 -23.74
C PHE A 973 8.18 -22.50 -22.86
N LEU A 974 9.21 -22.42 -22.01
CA LEU A 974 9.60 -23.47 -21.06
C LEU A 974 9.49 -22.95 -19.61
N HIS A 975 8.64 -23.60 -18.82
CA HIS A 975 8.39 -23.21 -17.42
C HIS A 975 9.51 -23.64 -16.45
N GLY A 976 9.45 -23.13 -15.22
CA GLY A 976 10.37 -23.49 -14.13
C GLY A 976 9.93 -24.75 -13.37
N PHE A 977 10.73 -25.20 -12.39
CA PHE A 977 10.34 -26.33 -11.53
C PHE A 977 9.02 -26.03 -10.79
N LEU A 978 8.12 -27.02 -10.72
CA LEU A 978 6.71 -26.93 -10.32
C LEU A 978 5.77 -26.14 -11.25
N GLY A 979 6.28 -25.38 -12.23
CA GLY A 979 5.44 -24.69 -13.21
C GLY A 979 4.72 -25.64 -14.18
N THR A 980 3.90 -25.07 -15.06
CA THR A 980 3.27 -25.76 -16.21
C THR A 980 3.23 -24.84 -17.42
N GLY A 981 2.87 -25.36 -18.59
CA GLY A 981 2.64 -24.54 -19.79
C GLY A 981 1.57 -23.46 -19.59
N GLU A 982 0.60 -23.68 -18.70
CA GLU A 982 -0.49 -22.74 -18.42
C GLU A 982 0.00 -21.41 -17.85
N ASP A 983 1.14 -21.40 -17.15
CA ASP A 983 1.76 -20.19 -16.60
C ASP A 983 2.05 -19.14 -17.70
N TRP A 984 2.16 -19.57 -18.96
CA TRP A 984 2.45 -18.72 -20.10
C TRP A 984 1.21 -18.21 -20.84
N ILE A 985 0.01 -18.75 -20.60
CA ILE A 985 -1.21 -18.39 -21.35
C ILE A 985 -1.44 -16.87 -21.40
N PRO A 986 -1.35 -16.11 -20.29
CA PRO A 986 -1.55 -14.66 -20.34
C PRO A 986 -0.54 -13.94 -21.23
N VAL A 987 0.74 -14.37 -21.20
CA VAL A 987 1.81 -13.80 -22.02
C VAL A 987 1.64 -14.19 -23.49
N MET A 988 1.31 -15.46 -23.77
CA MET A 988 1.06 -15.98 -25.11
C MET A 988 -0.09 -15.22 -25.79
N LYS A 989 -1.23 -15.04 -25.12
CA LYS A 989 -2.38 -14.31 -25.69
C LYS A 989 -2.06 -12.85 -26.03
N ALA A 990 -1.18 -12.22 -25.25
CA ALA A 990 -0.77 -10.84 -25.50
C ALA A 990 0.03 -10.69 -26.80
N ILE A 991 0.98 -11.59 -27.06
CA ILE A 991 1.90 -11.50 -28.22
C ILE A 991 1.47 -12.33 -29.44
N SER A 992 0.48 -13.22 -29.30
CA SER A 992 0.05 -14.15 -30.36
C SER A 992 -0.51 -13.49 -31.62
N SER A 993 -0.78 -12.18 -31.59
CA SER A 993 -1.21 -11.41 -32.75
C SER A 993 -0.17 -11.35 -33.87
N SER A 994 1.11 -11.55 -33.54
CA SER A 994 2.22 -11.40 -34.48
C SER A 994 3.15 -12.62 -34.55
N THR A 995 3.02 -13.57 -33.61
CA THR A 995 3.88 -14.75 -33.52
C THR A 995 3.12 -15.99 -33.08
N LYS A 996 3.41 -17.12 -33.70
CA LYS A 996 2.95 -18.43 -33.22
C LYS A 996 3.59 -18.73 -31.87
N CYS A 997 2.78 -18.90 -30.84
CA CYS A 997 3.21 -19.14 -29.46
C CYS A 997 2.90 -20.57 -29.04
N ILE A 998 3.87 -21.26 -28.45
CA ILE A 998 3.73 -22.63 -27.99
C ILE A 998 4.28 -22.74 -26.57
N ALA A 999 3.53 -23.33 -25.64
CA ALA A 999 4.04 -23.70 -24.32
C ALA A 999 3.92 -25.22 -24.14
N ILE A 1000 4.90 -25.82 -23.48
CA ILE A 1000 4.93 -27.27 -23.23
C ILE A 1000 5.15 -27.55 -21.75
N ASP A 1001 4.59 -28.67 -21.28
CA ASP A 1001 4.90 -29.22 -19.97
C ASP A 1001 6.24 -29.97 -20.02
N LEU A 1002 7.18 -29.57 -19.15
CA LEU A 1002 8.47 -30.25 -19.00
C LEU A 1002 8.29 -31.59 -18.25
N PRO A 1003 9.23 -32.55 -18.41
CA PRO A 1003 9.11 -33.86 -17.79
C PRO A 1003 8.71 -33.85 -16.31
N GLY A 1004 7.72 -34.66 -15.94
CA GLY A 1004 7.23 -34.80 -14.57
C GLY A 1004 6.33 -33.67 -14.08
N HIS A 1005 6.02 -32.69 -14.93
CA HIS A 1005 5.16 -31.55 -14.60
C HIS A 1005 3.86 -31.60 -15.41
N GLY A 1006 2.79 -31.02 -14.85
CA GLY A 1006 1.52 -30.83 -15.51
C GLY A 1006 0.92 -32.14 -16.00
N GLY A 1007 0.51 -32.17 -17.27
CA GLY A 1007 -0.02 -33.37 -17.92
C GLY A 1007 1.05 -34.30 -18.50
N SER A 1008 2.34 -33.98 -18.36
CA SER A 1008 3.41 -34.76 -18.99
C SER A 1008 3.64 -36.12 -18.32
N LYS A 1009 4.03 -37.11 -19.13
CA LYS A 1009 4.34 -38.47 -18.67
C LYS A 1009 5.66 -38.93 -19.27
N LEU A 1010 6.52 -39.51 -18.43
CA LEU A 1010 7.82 -40.02 -18.83
C LEU A 1010 7.90 -41.52 -18.53
N GLN A 1011 8.20 -42.33 -19.54
CA GLN A 1011 8.38 -43.77 -19.41
C GLN A 1011 9.75 -44.18 -19.95
N TYR A 1012 10.52 -44.94 -19.16
CA TYR A 1012 11.84 -45.40 -19.57
C TYR A 1012 11.76 -46.69 -20.38
N LYS A 1013 12.55 -46.76 -21.45
CA LYS A 1013 12.66 -47.96 -22.28
C LYS A 1013 13.70 -48.91 -21.67
N GLY A 1014 13.23 -50.01 -21.08
CA GLY A 1014 14.09 -51.18 -20.79
C GLY A 1014 14.75 -51.29 -19.41
N GLY A 1015 14.02 -51.14 -18.29
CA GLY A 1015 14.55 -51.49 -16.97
C GLY A 1015 13.48 -51.85 -15.92
N ASN A 1016 13.56 -53.07 -15.37
CA ASN A 1016 12.85 -53.49 -14.15
C ASN A 1016 13.73 -53.19 -12.93
N GLY A 1017 13.48 -52.09 -12.21
CA GLY A 1017 14.02 -51.81 -10.88
C GLY A 1017 15.51 -51.42 -10.79
N SER A 1018 15.79 -50.40 -9.98
CA SER A 1018 17.09 -49.84 -9.56
C SER A 1018 18.07 -49.25 -10.61
N ASP A 1019 18.12 -49.72 -11.86
CA ASP A 1019 19.06 -49.22 -12.89
C ASP A 1019 18.35 -48.38 -13.97
N LEU A 1020 17.64 -47.33 -13.58
CA LEU A 1020 17.04 -46.38 -14.52
C LEU A 1020 18.08 -45.30 -14.88
N PRO A 1021 18.29 -44.95 -16.17
CA PRO A 1021 19.28 -43.96 -16.56
C PRO A 1021 18.93 -42.56 -16.01
N ASP A 1022 19.96 -41.80 -15.62
CA ASP A 1022 19.82 -40.44 -15.11
C ASP A 1022 19.11 -39.53 -16.13
N LEU A 1023 18.11 -38.75 -15.69
CA LEU A 1023 17.46 -37.73 -16.52
C LEU A 1023 18.34 -36.48 -16.63
N SER A 1024 19.47 -36.60 -17.34
CA SER A 1024 20.40 -35.50 -17.56
C SER A 1024 19.79 -34.39 -18.43
N ILE A 1025 20.38 -33.19 -18.40
CA ILE A 1025 19.93 -32.07 -19.23
C ILE A 1025 20.01 -32.40 -20.73
N ASP A 1026 20.99 -33.21 -21.15
CA ASP A 1026 21.10 -33.69 -22.53
C ASP A 1026 19.89 -34.53 -22.96
N VAL A 1027 19.42 -35.43 -22.10
CA VAL A 1027 18.21 -36.24 -22.37
C VAL A 1027 16.98 -35.34 -22.49
N VAL A 1028 16.83 -34.37 -21.60
CA VAL A 1028 15.71 -33.41 -21.65
C VAL A 1028 15.76 -32.54 -22.91
N VAL A 1029 16.96 -32.15 -23.35
CA VAL A 1029 17.14 -31.38 -24.59
C VAL A 1029 16.90 -32.23 -25.82
N ASP A 1030 17.24 -33.51 -25.83
CA ASP A 1030 16.89 -34.44 -26.91
C ASP A 1030 15.36 -34.61 -27.02
N ILE A 1031 14.68 -34.82 -25.88
CA ILE A 1031 13.21 -34.82 -25.82
C ILE A 1031 12.64 -33.52 -26.40
N LEU A 1032 13.15 -32.36 -25.96
CA LEU A 1032 12.71 -31.06 -26.46
C LEU A 1032 12.92 -30.96 -27.98
N CYS A 1033 14.07 -31.37 -28.51
CA CYS A 1033 14.32 -31.35 -29.95
C CYS A 1033 13.32 -32.23 -30.73
N LYS A 1034 12.98 -33.42 -30.22
CA LYS A 1034 11.95 -34.28 -30.82
C LYS A 1034 10.56 -33.65 -30.76
N VAL A 1035 10.22 -32.98 -29.66
CA VAL A 1035 8.98 -32.22 -29.54
C VAL A 1035 8.94 -31.10 -30.59
N LEU A 1036 10.02 -30.32 -30.71
CA LEU A 1036 10.14 -29.25 -31.70
C LEU A 1036 10.01 -29.78 -33.14
N ASP A 1037 10.65 -30.90 -33.47
CA ASP A 1037 10.58 -31.53 -34.79
C ASP A 1037 9.15 -31.89 -35.23
N ASN A 1038 8.27 -32.20 -34.26
CA ASN A 1038 6.87 -32.50 -34.52
C ASN A 1038 5.99 -31.23 -34.60
N ILE A 1039 6.45 -30.10 -34.04
CA ILE A 1039 5.68 -28.86 -34.00
C ILE A 1039 6.03 -27.94 -35.18
N THR A 1040 7.31 -27.84 -35.54
CA THR A 1040 7.77 -27.03 -36.67
C THR A 1040 9.09 -27.54 -37.26
N PRO A 1041 9.24 -27.54 -38.60
CA PRO A 1041 10.52 -27.85 -39.25
C PRO A 1041 11.52 -26.68 -39.20
N GLN A 1042 11.07 -25.48 -38.82
CA GLN A 1042 11.91 -24.28 -38.73
C GLN A 1042 12.60 -24.19 -37.37
N LYS A 1043 13.62 -23.33 -37.27
CA LYS A 1043 14.17 -22.92 -35.98
C LYS A 1043 13.11 -22.19 -35.14
N VAL A 1044 13.30 -22.17 -33.82
CA VAL A 1044 12.39 -21.52 -32.87
C VAL A 1044 13.10 -20.49 -32.00
N THR A 1045 12.34 -19.55 -31.45
CA THR A 1045 12.77 -18.69 -30.36
C THR A 1045 12.40 -19.35 -29.02
N LEU A 1046 13.40 -19.71 -28.21
CA LEU A 1046 13.17 -20.35 -26.90
C LEU A 1046 13.07 -19.32 -25.78
N ILE A 1047 11.97 -19.33 -25.02
CA ILE A 1047 11.79 -18.49 -23.84
C ILE A 1047 11.72 -19.39 -22.62
N GLY A 1048 12.75 -19.35 -21.78
CA GLY A 1048 12.82 -20.21 -20.60
C GLY A 1048 12.81 -19.42 -19.30
N TYR A 1049 12.09 -19.93 -18.31
CA TYR A 1049 12.10 -19.43 -16.93
C TYR A 1049 12.78 -20.42 -15.96
N SER A 1050 13.71 -19.94 -15.13
CA SER A 1050 14.38 -20.70 -14.07
C SER A 1050 14.97 -22.05 -14.56
N MET A 1051 14.36 -23.19 -14.25
CA MET A 1051 14.75 -24.49 -14.83
C MET A 1051 14.63 -24.51 -16.37
N GLY A 1052 13.51 -24.05 -16.92
CA GLY A 1052 13.32 -23.88 -18.36
C GLY A 1052 14.31 -22.89 -18.98
N ALA A 1053 14.78 -21.90 -18.22
CA ALA A 1053 15.84 -20.98 -18.66
C ALA A 1053 17.19 -21.71 -18.82
N ARG A 1054 17.52 -22.64 -17.91
CA ARG A 1054 18.72 -23.47 -18.03
C ARG A 1054 18.66 -24.41 -19.23
N ILE A 1055 17.50 -25.04 -19.45
CA ILE A 1055 17.25 -25.89 -20.62
C ILE A 1055 17.37 -25.05 -21.90
N SER A 1056 16.72 -23.89 -21.96
CA SER A 1056 16.80 -22.98 -23.12
C SER A 1056 18.22 -22.54 -23.43
N LEU A 1057 19.00 -22.16 -22.40
CA LEU A 1057 20.39 -21.77 -22.56
C LEU A 1057 21.26 -22.94 -23.05
N TYR A 1058 21.06 -24.13 -22.50
CA TYR A 1058 21.77 -25.33 -22.93
C TYR A 1058 21.47 -25.66 -24.40
N THR A 1059 20.18 -25.65 -24.79
CA THR A 1059 19.76 -25.89 -26.17
C THR A 1059 20.32 -24.83 -27.12
N ALA A 1060 20.29 -23.55 -26.75
CA ALA A 1060 20.85 -22.48 -27.57
C ALA A 1060 22.36 -22.67 -27.83
N LEU A 1061 23.12 -23.13 -26.84
CA LEU A 1061 24.56 -23.34 -26.96
C LEU A 1061 24.95 -24.66 -27.66
N LYS A 1062 24.15 -25.71 -27.51
CA LYS A 1062 24.49 -27.06 -28.02
C LYS A 1062 23.74 -27.46 -29.29
N ARG A 1063 22.60 -26.82 -29.57
CA ARG A 1063 21.66 -27.13 -30.67
C ARG A 1063 21.24 -25.86 -31.40
N SER A 1064 22.21 -25.06 -31.85
CA SER A 1064 21.98 -23.86 -32.68
C SER A 1064 21.34 -24.18 -34.05
N ASP A 1065 21.27 -25.47 -34.42
CA ASP A 1065 20.49 -25.98 -35.55
C ASP A 1065 18.98 -25.88 -35.34
N LYS A 1066 18.51 -25.85 -34.08
CA LYS A 1066 17.09 -25.79 -33.70
C LYS A 1066 16.64 -24.45 -33.15
N VAL A 1067 17.57 -23.64 -32.65
CA VAL A 1067 17.26 -22.40 -31.95
C VAL A 1067 17.74 -21.22 -32.78
N GLU A 1068 16.82 -20.31 -33.10
CA GLU A 1068 17.18 -19.04 -33.75
C GLU A 1068 17.67 -18.04 -32.71
N SER A 1069 16.92 -17.88 -31.62
CA SER A 1069 17.23 -16.95 -30.54
C SER A 1069 16.69 -17.49 -29.21
N ALA A 1070 17.18 -16.99 -28.07
CA ALA A 1070 16.66 -17.41 -26.77
C ALA A 1070 16.57 -16.29 -25.72
N VAL A 1071 15.54 -16.37 -24.88
CA VAL A 1071 15.33 -15.49 -23.73
C VAL A 1071 15.49 -16.30 -22.44
N ILE A 1072 16.41 -15.85 -21.58
CA ILE A 1072 16.80 -16.51 -20.34
C ILE A 1072 16.25 -15.71 -19.16
N ILE A 1073 15.11 -16.12 -18.61
CA ILE A 1073 14.42 -15.44 -17.51
C ILE A 1073 14.84 -16.09 -16.18
N SER A 1074 15.55 -15.33 -15.34
CA SER A 1074 16.06 -15.79 -14.03
C SER A 1074 16.81 -17.12 -14.12
N GLY A 1075 17.63 -17.29 -15.16
CA GLY A 1075 18.42 -18.50 -15.45
C GLY A 1075 19.87 -18.44 -14.98
N SER A 1076 20.57 -19.58 -15.07
CA SER A 1076 21.99 -19.69 -14.71
C SER A 1076 22.73 -20.68 -15.62
N PRO A 1077 23.99 -20.40 -16.02
CA PRO A 1077 24.80 -21.33 -16.79
C PRO A 1077 25.39 -22.48 -15.96
N GLY A 1078 25.15 -22.51 -14.64
CA GLY A 1078 25.63 -23.56 -13.74
C GLY A 1078 26.67 -23.10 -12.72
N LEU A 1079 27.13 -24.04 -11.88
CA LEU A 1079 28.17 -23.78 -10.86
C LEU A 1079 29.54 -24.22 -11.38
N VAL A 1080 30.55 -23.35 -11.22
CA VAL A 1080 31.96 -23.62 -11.59
C VAL A 1080 32.68 -24.38 -10.48
N ASP A 1081 32.44 -24.00 -9.23
CA ASP A 1081 33.15 -24.52 -8.06
C ASP A 1081 32.68 -25.94 -7.68
N ASN A 1082 33.64 -26.88 -7.57
CA ASN A 1082 33.34 -28.30 -7.32
C ASN A 1082 32.71 -28.54 -5.95
N ASP A 1083 33.11 -27.78 -4.92
CA ASP A 1083 32.55 -27.93 -3.57
C ASP A 1083 31.10 -27.40 -3.54
N ALA A 1084 30.86 -26.23 -4.13
CA ALA A 1084 29.51 -25.69 -4.29
C ALA A 1084 28.60 -26.64 -5.09
N ARG A 1085 29.13 -27.31 -6.11
CA ARG A 1085 28.40 -28.34 -6.88
C ARG A 1085 28.05 -29.55 -6.02
N ALA A 1086 29.00 -30.09 -5.25
CA ALA A 1086 28.77 -31.22 -4.36
C ALA A 1086 27.73 -30.89 -3.28
N ILE A 1087 27.82 -29.70 -2.67
CA ILE A 1087 26.84 -29.20 -1.69
C ILE A 1087 25.46 -29.05 -2.34
N ARG A 1088 25.39 -28.47 -3.55
CA ARG A 1088 24.12 -28.28 -4.24
C ARG A 1088 23.47 -29.61 -4.62
N LYS A 1089 24.25 -30.57 -5.11
CA LYS A 1089 23.82 -31.94 -5.42
C LYS A 1089 23.17 -32.58 -4.19
N ALA A 1090 23.87 -32.60 -3.05
CA ALA A 1090 23.35 -33.17 -1.81
C ALA A 1090 22.06 -32.49 -1.33
N LYS A 1091 21.97 -31.16 -1.45
CA LYS A 1091 20.75 -30.40 -1.09
C LYS A 1091 19.56 -30.75 -1.99
N ASP A 1092 19.77 -30.81 -3.31
CA ASP A 1092 18.71 -31.14 -4.26
C ASP A 1092 18.25 -32.60 -4.12
N ASP A 1093 19.16 -33.54 -3.84
CA ASP A 1093 18.85 -34.95 -3.55
C ASP A 1093 18.02 -35.11 -2.29
N PHE A 1094 18.40 -34.40 -1.22
CA PHE A 1094 17.64 -34.37 0.01
C PHE A 1094 16.22 -33.82 -0.24
N ARG A 1095 16.11 -32.69 -0.95
CA ARG A 1095 14.82 -32.08 -1.32
C ARG A 1095 13.96 -33.02 -2.16
N ALA A 1096 14.54 -33.71 -3.14
CA ALA A 1096 13.86 -34.70 -3.95
C ALA A 1096 13.35 -35.88 -3.11
N SER A 1097 14.18 -36.41 -2.21
CA SER A 1097 13.78 -37.47 -1.28
C SER A 1097 12.65 -37.01 -0.35
N THR A 1098 12.72 -35.80 0.18
CA THR A 1098 11.66 -35.21 1.01
C THR A 1098 10.36 -35.03 0.23
N LEU A 1099 10.41 -34.53 -1.01
CA LEU A 1099 9.23 -34.42 -1.89
C LEU A 1099 8.51 -35.77 -2.03
N VAL A 1100 9.27 -36.81 -2.34
CA VAL A 1100 8.72 -38.17 -2.54
C VAL A 1100 8.19 -38.77 -1.24
N SER A 1101 8.88 -38.55 -0.11
CA SER A 1101 8.56 -39.20 1.16
C SER A 1101 7.48 -38.49 1.97
N ASN A 1102 7.45 -37.16 1.93
CA ASN A 1102 6.57 -36.31 2.74
C ASN A 1102 5.41 -35.70 1.94
N GLY A 1103 5.41 -35.86 0.62
CA GLY A 1103 4.37 -35.33 -0.25
C GLY A 1103 4.60 -33.87 -0.68
N LEU A 1104 3.78 -33.44 -1.64
CA LEU A 1104 3.94 -32.15 -2.31
C LEU A 1104 3.53 -30.96 -1.43
N GLU A 1105 2.56 -31.12 -0.53
CA GLU A 1105 2.12 -30.08 0.40
C GLU A 1105 3.27 -29.61 1.29
N PHE A 1106 3.86 -30.53 2.07
CA PHE A 1106 5.04 -30.25 2.90
C PHE A 1106 6.22 -29.71 2.08
N PHE A 1107 6.45 -30.25 0.89
CA PHE A 1107 7.51 -29.78 0.02
C PHE A 1107 7.30 -28.33 -0.43
N THR A 1108 6.09 -27.96 -0.87
CA THR A 1108 5.80 -26.60 -1.36
C THR A 1108 5.91 -25.56 -0.24
N GLU A 1109 5.48 -25.88 0.98
CA GLU A 1109 5.68 -25.02 2.15
C GLU A 1109 7.18 -24.73 2.38
N ALA A 1110 8.00 -25.77 2.42
CA ALA A 1110 9.45 -25.63 2.62
C ALA A 1110 10.14 -24.93 1.44
N TRP A 1111 9.74 -25.27 0.20
CA TRP A 1111 10.29 -24.70 -1.03
C TRP A 1111 10.04 -23.20 -1.11
N TYR A 1112 8.78 -22.79 -0.91
CA TYR A 1112 8.41 -21.38 -0.96
C TYR A 1112 8.78 -20.60 0.30
N ALA A 1113 9.27 -21.23 1.38
CA ALA A 1113 9.82 -20.52 2.54
C ALA A 1113 11.21 -19.89 2.27
N GLU A 1114 11.92 -20.33 1.22
CA GLU A 1114 13.25 -19.82 0.88
C GLU A 1114 13.26 -18.32 0.52
N GLU A 1115 14.35 -17.61 0.81
CA GLU A 1115 14.46 -16.15 0.62
C GLU A 1115 14.21 -15.70 -0.83
N MET A 1116 14.58 -16.51 -1.81
CA MET A 1116 14.35 -16.25 -3.25
C MET A 1116 12.86 -15.98 -3.58
N TRP A 1117 11.94 -16.58 -2.83
CA TRP A 1117 10.50 -16.45 -3.05
C TRP A 1117 9.86 -15.33 -2.23
N ALA A 1118 10.63 -14.49 -1.53
CA ALA A 1118 10.09 -13.44 -0.67
C ALA A 1118 9.14 -12.50 -1.42
N SER A 1119 9.50 -12.10 -2.64
CA SER A 1119 8.63 -11.27 -3.48
C SER A 1119 7.36 -12.03 -3.90
N LEU A 1120 7.49 -13.26 -4.40
CA LEU A 1120 6.34 -14.07 -4.81
C LEU A 1120 5.39 -14.41 -3.64
N ARG A 1121 5.90 -14.64 -2.44
CA ARG A 1121 5.08 -14.84 -1.22
C ARG A 1121 4.23 -13.62 -0.86
N SER A 1122 4.66 -12.42 -1.27
CA SER A 1122 3.90 -11.17 -1.07
C SER A 1122 2.86 -10.93 -2.17
N HIS A 1123 2.84 -11.74 -3.23
CA HIS A 1123 1.91 -11.63 -4.33
C HIS A 1123 0.47 -12.00 -3.89
N PRO A 1124 -0.57 -11.26 -4.30
CA PRO A 1124 -1.95 -11.48 -3.84
C PRO A 1124 -2.51 -12.82 -4.30
N HIS A 1125 -2.03 -13.34 -5.43
CA HIS A 1125 -2.43 -14.67 -5.94
C HIS A 1125 -1.49 -15.79 -5.52
N PHE A 1126 -0.56 -15.55 -4.57
CA PHE A 1126 0.40 -16.57 -4.13
C PHE A 1126 -0.26 -17.88 -3.74
N LYS A 1127 -1.36 -17.84 -2.97
CA LYS A 1127 -2.10 -19.04 -2.59
C LYS A 1127 -2.65 -19.79 -3.80
N GLN A 1128 -3.27 -19.09 -4.75
CA GLN A 1128 -3.79 -19.69 -5.99
C GLN A 1128 -2.68 -20.35 -6.81
N ILE A 1129 -1.52 -19.69 -6.90
CA ILE A 1129 -0.33 -20.23 -7.55
C ILE A 1129 0.11 -21.51 -6.84
N VAL A 1130 0.26 -21.51 -5.51
CA VAL A 1130 0.64 -22.72 -4.75
C VAL A 1130 -0.38 -23.84 -4.94
N THR A 1131 -1.69 -23.54 -4.88
CA THR A 1131 -2.76 -24.52 -5.13
C THR A 1131 -2.69 -25.14 -6.52
N SER A 1132 -2.30 -24.38 -7.56
CA SER A 1132 -2.09 -24.96 -8.89
C SER A 1132 -0.87 -25.89 -8.90
N ARG A 1133 0.20 -25.55 -8.16
CA ARG A 1133 1.37 -26.44 -8.01
C ARG A 1133 1.02 -27.75 -7.32
N LEU A 1134 0.06 -27.76 -6.38
CA LEU A 1134 -0.36 -28.97 -5.67
C LEU A 1134 -1.07 -30.00 -6.56
N GLN A 1135 -1.39 -29.66 -7.81
CA GLN A 1135 -2.06 -30.58 -8.75
C GLN A 1135 -1.12 -31.60 -9.40
N HIS A 1136 0.21 -31.54 -9.19
CA HIS A 1136 1.15 -32.51 -9.77
C HIS A 1136 0.98 -33.90 -9.14
N GLY A 1137 0.65 -34.89 -9.97
CA GLY A 1137 0.41 -36.27 -9.51
C GLY A 1137 1.63 -37.20 -9.51
N ASP A 1138 2.63 -36.95 -10.36
CA ASP A 1138 3.80 -37.82 -10.50
C ASP A 1138 5.00 -37.34 -9.67
N LEU A 1139 4.89 -37.53 -8.35
CA LEU A 1139 5.93 -37.09 -7.40
C LEU A 1139 7.27 -37.80 -7.61
N GLN A 1140 7.26 -39.02 -8.17
CA GLN A 1140 8.48 -39.78 -8.43
C GLN A 1140 9.29 -39.15 -9.56
N THR A 1141 8.65 -38.86 -10.70
CA THR A 1141 9.32 -38.18 -11.81
C THR A 1141 9.70 -36.76 -11.41
N LEU A 1142 8.85 -36.04 -10.67
CA LEU A 1142 9.14 -34.69 -10.20
C LEU A 1142 10.37 -34.65 -9.26
N GLY A 1143 10.47 -35.61 -8.33
CA GLY A 1143 11.65 -35.78 -7.47
C GLY A 1143 12.92 -36.11 -8.28
N ARG A 1144 12.82 -36.98 -9.28
CA ARG A 1144 13.94 -37.27 -10.20
C ARG A 1144 14.36 -36.04 -10.97
N VAL A 1145 13.44 -35.27 -11.52
CA VAL A 1145 13.75 -34.02 -12.25
C VAL A 1145 14.49 -33.03 -11.35
N LEU A 1146 14.08 -32.90 -10.09
CA LEU A 1146 14.77 -32.03 -9.13
C LEU A 1146 16.20 -32.49 -8.81
N SER A 1147 16.39 -33.80 -8.62
CA SER A 1147 17.69 -34.44 -8.38
C SER A 1147 18.58 -34.35 -9.63
N ASP A 1148 18.13 -34.94 -10.74
CA ASP A 1148 18.96 -35.24 -11.90
C ASP A 1148 19.29 -33.97 -12.69
N LEU A 1149 18.36 -33.02 -12.76
CA LEU A 1149 18.61 -31.68 -13.30
C LEU A 1149 19.15 -30.70 -12.24
N SER A 1150 19.68 -31.18 -11.12
CA SER A 1150 20.37 -30.33 -10.14
C SER A 1150 21.47 -29.52 -10.82
N ILE A 1151 21.58 -28.24 -10.45
CA ILE A 1151 22.68 -27.36 -10.91
C ILE A 1151 24.05 -27.90 -10.44
N GLY A 1152 24.09 -28.74 -9.40
CA GLY A 1152 25.30 -29.44 -8.97
C GLY A 1152 25.73 -30.57 -9.90
N ARG A 1153 24.80 -31.16 -10.68
CA ARG A 1153 25.08 -32.19 -11.69
C ARG A 1153 25.30 -31.61 -13.08
N GLN A 1154 24.57 -30.56 -13.45
CA GLN A 1154 24.69 -29.89 -14.75
C GLN A 1154 26.12 -29.38 -14.98
N LEU A 1155 26.72 -29.63 -16.15
CA LEU A 1155 28.02 -29.05 -16.51
C LEU A 1155 27.92 -27.51 -16.58
N SER A 1156 29.01 -26.83 -16.20
CA SER A 1156 29.09 -25.38 -16.24
C SER A 1156 29.19 -24.88 -17.68
N LEU A 1157 28.22 -24.06 -18.11
CA LEU A 1157 28.17 -23.42 -19.42
C LEU A 1157 28.91 -22.07 -19.48
N TRP A 1158 29.62 -21.67 -18.41
CA TRP A 1158 30.28 -20.36 -18.33
C TRP A 1158 31.34 -20.13 -19.42
N GLU A 1159 32.03 -21.20 -19.85
CA GLU A 1159 33.01 -21.15 -20.93
C GLU A 1159 32.33 -21.22 -22.31
N ASP A 1160 31.26 -22.02 -22.44
CA ASP A 1160 30.45 -22.09 -23.66
C ASP A 1160 29.81 -20.74 -24.03
N LEU A 1161 29.45 -19.91 -23.04
CA LEU A 1161 28.90 -18.57 -23.26
C LEU A 1161 29.80 -17.65 -24.11
N LYS A 1162 31.13 -17.83 -24.06
CA LYS A 1162 32.08 -17.03 -24.86
C LYS A 1162 31.97 -17.32 -26.37
N HIS A 1163 31.37 -18.45 -26.72
CA HIS A 1163 31.23 -18.95 -28.08
C HIS A 1163 29.75 -18.97 -28.50
N CYS A 1164 28.89 -18.23 -27.81
CA CYS A 1164 27.47 -18.19 -28.12
C CYS A 1164 27.22 -17.41 -29.41
N GLU A 1165 26.80 -18.12 -30.46
CA GLU A 1165 26.42 -17.51 -31.76
C GLU A 1165 24.91 -17.21 -31.85
N VAL A 1166 24.12 -17.74 -30.92
CA VAL A 1166 22.67 -17.53 -30.85
C VAL A 1166 22.37 -16.22 -30.11
N PRO A 1167 21.56 -15.30 -30.66
CA PRO A 1167 21.10 -14.11 -29.96
C PRO A 1167 20.43 -14.44 -28.63
N LEU A 1168 20.95 -13.88 -27.53
CA LEU A 1168 20.43 -14.08 -26.17
C LEU A 1168 19.91 -12.77 -25.56
N GLN A 1169 18.73 -12.83 -24.95
CA GLN A 1169 18.23 -11.82 -24.03
C GLN A 1169 18.13 -12.39 -22.62
N ILE A 1170 18.76 -11.74 -21.65
CA ILE A 1170 18.68 -12.11 -20.24
C ILE A 1170 17.65 -11.21 -19.58
N ILE A 1171 16.74 -11.79 -18.80
CA ILE A 1171 15.71 -11.05 -18.06
C ILE A 1171 15.76 -11.47 -16.59
N VAL A 1172 15.65 -10.49 -15.69
CA VAL A 1172 15.73 -10.70 -14.25
C VAL A 1172 14.82 -9.71 -13.53
N GLY A 1173 14.21 -10.12 -12.43
CA GLY A 1173 13.45 -9.22 -11.57
C GLY A 1173 14.34 -8.32 -10.71
N GLU A 1174 13.94 -7.06 -10.54
CA GLU A 1174 14.60 -6.06 -9.71
C GLU A 1174 14.89 -6.55 -8.28
N LYS A 1175 14.02 -7.39 -7.70
CA LYS A 1175 14.14 -7.90 -6.33
C LYS A 1175 14.97 -9.18 -6.21
N ASP A 1176 15.53 -9.70 -7.30
CA ASP A 1176 16.35 -10.92 -7.28
C ASP A 1176 17.85 -10.59 -7.35
N ASP A 1177 18.43 -10.17 -6.23
CA ASP A 1177 19.85 -9.76 -6.15
C ASP A 1177 20.82 -10.85 -6.63
N LYS A 1178 20.49 -12.13 -6.36
CA LYS A 1178 21.32 -13.26 -6.78
C LYS A 1178 21.35 -13.37 -8.30
N PHE A 1179 20.19 -13.38 -8.95
CA PHE A 1179 20.14 -13.53 -10.41
C PHE A 1179 20.49 -12.23 -11.14
N LYS A 1180 20.34 -11.05 -10.53
CA LYS A 1180 20.92 -9.79 -11.06
C LYS A 1180 22.43 -9.90 -11.20
N LYS A 1181 23.11 -10.47 -10.21
CA LYS A 1181 24.55 -10.72 -10.28
C LYS A 1181 24.90 -11.72 -11.38
N ILE A 1182 24.21 -12.87 -11.42
CA ILE A 1182 24.43 -13.90 -12.45
C ILE A 1182 24.20 -13.33 -13.86
N ALA A 1183 23.15 -12.55 -14.07
CA ALA A 1183 22.84 -11.94 -15.36
C ALA A 1183 23.94 -10.98 -15.84
N ARG A 1184 24.49 -10.14 -14.94
CA ARG A 1184 25.63 -9.26 -15.23
C ARG A 1184 26.89 -10.06 -15.58
N ASP A 1185 27.15 -11.14 -14.84
CA ASP A 1185 28.30 -12.01 -15.08
C ASP A 1185 28.17 -12.75 -16.44
N MET A 1186 26.97 -13.25 -16.77
CA MET A 1186 26.67 -13.88 -18.06
C MET A 1186 26.89 -12.91 -19.20
N TYR A 1187 26.34 -11.69 -19.09
CA TYR A 1187 26.52 -10.65 -20.09
C TYR A 1187 27.99 -10.32 -20.33
N THR A 1188 28.79 -10.22 -19.27
CA THR A 1188 30.23 -9.97 -19.36
C THR A 1188 30.97 -11.10 -20.12
N LYS A 1189 30.49 -12.33 -20.03
CA LYS A 1189 31.12 -13.52 -20.65
C LYS A 1189 30.76 -13.75 -22.11
N ILE A 1190 29.63 -13.22 -22.59
CA ILE A 1190 29.18 -13.37 -23.98
C ILE A 1190 30.08 -12.60 -24.98
N GLY A 1191 30.98 -11.72 -24.50
CA GLY A 1191 32.12 -11.21 -25.26
C GLY A 1191 31.78 -10.18 -26.35
N ILE A 1192 31.80 -8.88 -26.03
CA ILE A 1192 31.83 -7.80 -27.02
C ILE A 1192 33.29 -7.58 -27.45
N GLU A 1193 33.85 -8.47 -28.28
CA GLU A 1193 35.06 -8.15 -29.07
C GLU A 1193 34.77 -7.88 -30.54
N ASN A 1194 33.54 -8.11 -31.03
CA ASN A 1194 33.14 -7.79 -32.40
C ASN A 1194 31.94 -6.83 -32.46
N GLY A 1195 32.24 -5.52 -32.48
CA GLY A 1195 31.59 -4.55 -33.36
C GLY A 1195 30.14 -4.08 -33.15
N ASN A 1196 29.27 -4.73 -32.36
CA ASN A 1196 27.86 -4.31 -32.27
C ASN A 1196 27.53 -3.56 -30.96
N LYS A 1197 27.70 -2.23 -30.99
CA LYS A 1197 27.54 -1.30 -29.85
C LYS A 1197 26.09 -1.02 -29.38
N ASN A 1198 25.07 -1.73 -29.87
CA ASN A 1198 23.66 -1.29 -29.72
C ASN A 1198 22.70 -2.23 -28.95
N SER A 1199 23.14 -3.27 -28.24
CA SER A 1199 22.22 -4.10 -27.43
C SER A 1199 22.56 -4.08 -25.93
N LEU A 1200 21.56 -3.74 -25.10
CA LEU A 1200 21.55 -3.98 -23.65
C LEU A 1200 20.93 -5.37 -23.42
N PRO A 1201 21.72 -6.46 -23.19
CA PRO A 1201 21.19 -7.83 -23.18
C PRO A 1201 20.65 -8.26 -21.82
N VAL A 1202 20.59 -7.36 -20.85
CA VAL A 1202 19.98 -7.61 -19.53
C VAL A 1202 18.83 -6.64 -19.35
N ALA A 1203 17.60 -7.17 -19.33
CA ALA A 1203 16.40 -6.41 -19.00
C ALA A 1203 16.02 -6.68 -17.54
N GLU A 1204 15.99 -5.62 -16.73
CA GLU A 1204 15.57 -5.69 -15.33
C GLU A 1204 14.09 -5.31 -15.22
N ILE A 1205 13.26 -6.25 -14.76
CA ILE A 1205 11.82 -6.04 -14.61
C ILE A 1205 11.53 -5.51 -13.21
N GLN A 1206 11.06 -4.26 -13.17
CA GLN A 1206 10.69 -3.56 -11.95
C GLN A 1206 9.55 -4.27 -11.21
N ASN A 1207 9.55 -4.16 -9.88
CA ASN A 1207 8.53 -4.72 -8.99
C ASN A 1207 8.41 -6.26 -8.97
N ALA A 1208 9.30 -7.00 -9.65
CA ALA A 1208 9.32 -8.46 -9.68
C ALA A 1208 10.54 -9.07 -8.97
N GLY A 1209 10.39 -10.28 -8.42
CA GLY A 1209 11.48 -11.10 -7.91
C GLY A 1209 11.87 -12.19 -8.90
N HIS A 1210 12.09 -13.41 -8.39
CA HIS A 1210 12.52 -14.52 -9.23
C HIS A 1210 11.50 -14.86 -10.33
N ALA A 1211 10.20 -14.88 -9.99
CA ALA A 1211 9.11 -15.35 -10.86
C ALA A 1211 8.51 -14.23 -11.72
N VAL A 1212 9.35 -13.57 -12.52
CA VAL A 1212 9.00 -12.37 -13.31
C VAL A 1212 7.69 -12.50 -14.11
N HIS A 1213 7.50 -13.61 -14.82
CA HIS A 1213 6.31 -13.90 -15.62
C HIS A 1213 5.00 -13.96 -14.82
N LEU A 1214 5.04 -14.28 -13.52
CA LEU A 1214 3.87 -14.29 -12.64
C LEU A 1214 3.70 -12.96 -11.90
N GLU A 1215 4.81 -12.31 -11.53
CA GLU A 1215 4.78 -11.11 -10.69
C GLU A 1215 4.59 -9.80 -11.49
N ASN A 1216 5.11 -9.70 -12.72
CA ASN A 1216 4.93 -8.54 -13.59
C ASN A 1216 4.90 -8.92 -15.08
N PRO A 1217 3.85 -9.62 -15.54
CA PRO A 1217 3.75 -10.12 -16.91
C PRO A 1217 3.74 -9.02 -17.98
N LEU A 1218 3.15 -7.85 -17.71
CA LEU A 1218 3.06 -6.76 -18.71
C LEU A 1218 4.43 -6.19 -19.09
N ALA A 1219 5.31 -6.00 -18.10
CA ALA A 1219 6.67 -5.54 -18.35
C ALA A 1219 7.50 -6.62 -19.07
N LEU A 1220 7.27 -7.90 -18.75
CA LEU A 1220 7.87 -9.02 -19.47
C LEU A 1220 7.43 -9.05 -20.95
N ILE A 1221 6.13 -8.94 -21.22
CA ILE A 1221 5.57 -8.88 -22.60
C ILE A 1221 6.27 -7.79 -23.41
N THR A 1222 6.42 -6.60 -22.83
CA THR A 1222 7.11 -5.48 -23.48
C THR A 1222 8.56 -5.82 -23.83
N ALA A 1223 9.29 -6.43 -22.90
CA ALA A 1223 10.69 -6.84 -23.10
C ALA A 1223 10.82 -7.95 -24.17
N LEU A 1224 9.94 -8.96 -24.13
CA LEU A 1224 9.92 -10.06 -25.10
C LEU A 1224 9.67 -9.55 -26.52
N ARG A 1225 8.69 -8.67 -26.70
CA ARG A 1225 8.37 -8.11 -28.01
C ARG A 1225 9.52 -7.25 -28.56
N GLN A 1226 10.14 -6.41 -27.72
CA GLN A 1226 11.30 -5.62 -28.14
C GLN A 1226 12.43 -6.52 -28.64
N PHE A 1227 12.62 -7.69 -28.02
CA PHE A 1227 13.58 -8.69 -28.49
C PHE A 1227 13.15 -9.32 -29.81
N ILE A 1228 11.95 -9.88 -29.90
CA ILE A 1228 11.43 -10.55 -31.11
C ILE A 1228 11.45 -9.61 -32.34
N LYS A 1229 11.08 -8.33 -32.17
CA LYS A 1229 11.07 -7.34 -33.26
C LYS A 1229 12.48 -6.96 -33.75
N ARG A 1230 13.50 -7.03 -32.89
CA ARG A 1230 14.89 -6.78 -33.30
C ARG A 1230 15.36 -7.88 -34.23
N GLU A 1231 15.10 -9.13 -33.86
CA GLU A 1231 15.52 -10.30 -34.65
C GLU A 1231 14.77 -10.41 -35.99
N ASN A 1232 13.49 -10.05 -36.05
CA ASN A 1232 12.75 -10.06 -37.32
C ASN A 1232 13.17 -8.95 -38.32
N ASN A 1233 13.96 -7.95 -37.90
CA ASN A 1233 14.45 -6.85 -38.75
C ASN A 1233 15.94 -6.97 -39.10
N THR A 1234 16.63 -7.97 -38.58
CA THR A 1234 18.02 -8.35 -38.89
C THR A 1234 18.03 -9.55 -39.82
#